data_AF-A0A8J5BX77-F1
#
_entry.id   AF-A0A8J5BX77-F1
#
_cell.length_a   1.000
_cell.length_b   1.000
_cell.length_c   1.000
_cell.angle_alpha   90.00
_cell.angle_beta   90.00
_cell.angle_gamma   90.00
#
_symmetry.space_group_name_H-M   'P 1'
#
loop_
_entity.id
_entity.type
_entity.pdbx_description
1 polymer ?
#
loop_
_entity_poly.entity_id
_entity_poly.type
_entity_poly.pdbx_seq_one_letter_code
_entity_poly.pdbx_strand_id
1 'polypeptide(L)'
;MDVNSYKGVENGKVAVSEPVKAAEKKKIILNAFVMNTPNHLNPGLWRHPENQQKNWNDLEYWVNLAKLLEKGKFHAMFVADTAGIYDVYKADKDTAIKTGTQFPVNDPLYLVPALSLVTENIGFGITVSTTYDVPYALARRFATVDHLSKGRVAWNIVTSYLESGALNHGLDHQIPHDERYEIADEYLDVTYKLWESSWREDALRKDIDANVLADPELVKYINHKGKYFKVPGPAITAPSPQRTPFLFQAGMSTAGRKFASKHAEAVFVAGPTPQFIRKSVDDLRAQVASLGRDPQSIKAIPVVFAIVAETDELARKKYDDYFSYVDREGALTLFGGWFGLDVSKYPDDLDLRKVTDNDTLVKSIDQWAASSNDPDGLWNKWRVAKEFAIGGRGDVIIGSPSTVADRLEEWVEVGDVDGFNLANAIIPGTYEAIIELLVPELQKRGRFWEDYAVPGGTLRENVFATPGEPHLREDHPAKKYTWKKDQPFPLGEDGNLLEGAEKGEAEEKVEKVTGSDEPTYSPCIEGNYSSLPLDIPCTRDNLLSAFPYASADDYVLATPLASPPDFYLDSQCVAPLQQDIASLLFGPAEPLEAPGLSYADGLEPAAVLSSSWPGDPRASDGGYLSLDTASGSLSTSQSDLSCGFPLETPPSDVDLFSPQHVSPYLQPQMPWFYEAPNTLPPCNSPHEIQEKPLFDQPQDPKPRTECGILALLMANPEMWRQATLSKKGTYVCSHCTSQGNHRKFNNLASLAAHFDSHEVMRLCKCDYPSCIWSLIGFSSMPEKVRHLRSQHSNKHYKCGACQRAFLRGDSLKRHLRLVHGREQTTAAEINEMTVNRPFQAASPKTHVQEPVFEFLMEA
;
A
#
# COMPACT_ATOMS: atom_id res chain seq x y z
N MET A 1 17.37 11.23 -55.12
CA MET A 1 17.81 12.43 -55.86
C MET A 1 16.59 13.32 -56.03
N ASP A 2 16.64 14.55 -55.54
CA ASP A 2 16.01 15.68 -56.22
C ASP A 2 16.88 16.91 -55.95
N VAL A 3 17.01 17.80 -56.93
CA VAL A 3 18.06 18.84 -56.95
C VAL A 3 17.55 20.08 -57.67
N ASN A 4 17.12 21.11 -56.91
CA ASN A 4 17.32 22.54 -57.21
C ASN A 4 16.56 23.47 -56.24
N SER A 5 17.18 23.89 -55.12
CA SER A 5 16.70 25.05 -54.34
C SER A 5 17.79 25.75 -53.51
N TYR A 6 19.04 25.79 -53.98
CA TYR A 6 20.13 26.56 -53.35
C TYR A 6 20.55 27.76 -54.21
N LYS A 7 20.03 28.95 -53.86
CA LYS A 7 20.58 30.27 -54.23
C LYS A 7 20.34 31.24 -53.08
N GLY A 8 21.41 31.84 -52.55
CA GLY A 8 21.34 32.76 -51.42
C GLY A 8 22.52 32.63 -50.46
N VAL A 9 23.73 32.95 -50.94
CA VAL A 9 24.89 33.17 -50.07
C VAL A 9 25.48 34.52 -50.43
N GLU A 10 25.22 35.53 -49.60
CA GLU A 10 25.93 36.80 -49.60
C GLU A 10 26.46 37.08 -48.19
N ASN A 11 27.56 37.84 -48.13
CA ASN A 11 28.13 38.46 -46.93
C ASN A 11 28.54 37.48 -45.81
N GLY A 12 29.76 36.97 -45.94
CA GLY A 12 30.39 36.11 -44.95
C GLY A 12 30.58 36.78 -43.58
N LYS A 13 29.66 36.47 -42.66
CA LYS A 13 29.95 36.36 -41.23
C LYS A 13 29.54 34.96 -40.80
N VAL A 14 30.50 34.12 -40.43
CA VAL A 14 30.19 32.87 -39.73
C VAL A 14 29.73 33.26 -38.34
N ALA A 15 28.42 33.33 -38.16
CA ALA A 15 27.84 33.32 -36.82
C ALA A 15 28.24 31.99 -36.19
N VAL A 16 29.05 32.05 -35.12
CA VAL A 16 29.27 30.89 -34.26
C VAL A 16 27.93 30.62 -33.62
N SER A 17 27.22 29.60 -34.11
CA SER A 17 25.97 29.15 -33.51
C SER A 17 26.24 28.82 -32.04
N GLU A 18 25.43 29.39 -31.14
CA GLU A 18 25.43 28.97 -29.74
C GLU A 18 25.28 27.44 -29.68
N PRO A 19 25.97 26.76 -28.73
CA PRO A 19 25.88 25.31 -28.64
C PRO A 19 24.42 24.92 -28.42
N VAL A 20 23.84 24.23 -29.41
CA VAL A 20 22.45 23.76 -29.34
C VAL A 20 22.30 22.95 -28.05
N LYS A 21 21.58 23.53 -27.08
CA LYS A 21 21.37 22.93 -25.77
C LYS A 21 20.72 21.57 -26.01
N ALA A 22 21.45 20.49 -25.71
CA ALA A 22 21.02 19.14 -26.03
C ALA A 22 19.62 18.91 -25.46
N ALA A 23 18.68 18.45 -26.30
CA ALA A 23 17.29 18.28 -25.91
C ALA A 23 17.22 17.38 -24.67
N GLU A 24 16.51 17.84 -23.64
CA GLU A 24 16.50 17.13 -22.36
C GLU A 24 15.87 15.75 -22.53
N LYS A 25 16.64 14.71 -22.19
CA LYS A 25 16.21 13.32 -22.34
C LYS A 25 14.96 13.08 -21.49
N LYS A 26 13.91 12.56 -22.12
CA LYS A 26 12.68 12.10 -21.46
C LYS A 26 13.03 11.23 -20.25
N LYS A 27 12.58 11.65 -19.07
CA LYS A 27 12.77 10.92 -17.82
C LYS A 27 11.89 9.67 -17.80
N ILE A 28 12.42 8.59 -17.24
CA ILE A 28 11.80 7.27 -17.19
C ILE A 28 11.07 7.12 -15.84
N ILE A 29 9.74 6.94 -15.89
CA ILE A 29 8.94 6.56 -14.72
C ILE A 29 9.30 5.11 -14.35
N LEU A 30 9.71 4.85 -13.10
CA LEU A 30 10.00 3.50 -12.62
C LEU A 30 9.02 3.07 -11.53
N ASN A 31 8.26 2.01 -11.81
CA ASN A 31 7.33 1.39 -10.88
C ASN A 31 7.82 -0.03 -10.53
N ALA A 32 7.67 -0.45 -9.28
CA ALA A 32 7.93 -1.83 -8.88
C ALA A 32 6.65 -2.66 -9.03
N PHE A 33 6.64 -3.63 -9.95
CA PHE A 33 5.46 -4.42 -10.26
C PHE A 33 5.38 -5.70 -9.42
N VAL A 34 4.48 -5.67 -8.44
CA VAL A 34 4.32 -6.68 -7.39
C VAL A 34 2.84 -7.05 -7.23
N MET A 35 2.55 -8.04 -6.37
CA MET A 35 1.19 -8.50 -6.08
C MET A 35 1.17 -9.11 -4.68
N ASN A 36 0.05 -9.02 -3.97
CA ASN A 36 -0.04 -9.47 -2.56
C ASN A 36 -0.30 -10.99 -2.45
N THR A 37 0.66 -11.78 -2.93
CA THR A 37 0.66 -13.25 -3.15
C THR A 37 2.08 -13.81 -2.99
N PRO A 38 2.29 -15.11 -2.67
CA PRO A 38 3.62 -15.71 -2.66
C PRO A 38 4.30 -15.85 -4.04
N ASN A 39 3.56 -15.71 -5.15
CA ASN A 39 4.09 -15.73 -6.52
C ASN A 39 3.15 -14.99 -7.49
N HIS A 40 3.72 -14.16 -8.36
CA HIS A 40 3.01 -13.21 -9.22
C HIS A 40 3.16 -13.55 -10.72
N LEU A 41 4.39 -13.52 -11.25
CA LEU A 41 4.73 -13.72 -12.67
C LEU A 41 5.94 -14.66 -12.85
N ASN A 42 6.24 -15.42 -11.80
CA ASN A 42 7.51 -16.09 -11.55
C ASN A 42 7.29 -17.49 -10.94
N PRO A 43 6.56 -18.40 -11.62
CA PRO A 43 6.07 -19.62 -10.98
C PRO A 43 7.19 -20.53 -10.49
N GLY A 44 7.10 -20.95 -9.23
CA GLY A 44 8.10 -21.79 -8.57
C GLY A 44 9.28 -21.04 -7.94
N LEU A 45 9.56 -19.78 -8.30
CA LEU A 45 10.70 -19.01 -7.77
C LEU A 45 10.53 -18.61 -6.29
N TRP A 46 9.34 -18.79 -5.69
CA TRP A 46 9.16 -18.67 -4.23
C TRP A 46 10.04 -19.65 -3.44
N ARG A 47 10.47 -20.75 -4.09
CA ARG A 47 11.38 -21.78 -3.55
C ARG A 47 12.84 -21.35 -3.53
N HIS A 48 13.23 -20.31 -4.28
CA HIS A 48 14.60 -19.82 -4.30
C HIS A 48 15.01 -19.37 -2.88
N PRO A 49 16.19 -19.76 -2.37
CA PRO A 49 16.56 -19.53 -0.97
C PRO A 49 16.40 -18.07 -0.54
N GLU A 50 16.91 -17.15 -1.37
CA GLU A 50 16.95 -15.70 -1.13
C GLU A 50 15.60 -14.99 -1.37
N ASN A 51 14.63 -15.63 -2.05
CA ASN A 51 13.37 -14.97 -2.37
C ASN A 51 12.46 -14.90 -1.15
N GLN A 52 12.14 -13.70 -0.69
CA GLN A 52 11.29 -13.44 0.48
C GLN A 52 9.81 -13.33 0.14
N GLN A 53 9.37 -13.50 -1.11
CA GLN A 53 7.94 -13.55 -1.48
C GLN A 53 7.15 -14.61 -0.70
N LYS A 54 7.80 -15.68 -0.21
CA LYS A 54 7.22 -16.63 0.76
C LYS A 54 6.67 -15.98 2.04
N ASN A 55 7.09 -14.74 2.36
CA ASN A 55 6.65 -13.93 3.49
C ASN A 55 5.63 -12.83 3.09
N TRP A 56 4.94 -12.95 1.94
CA TRP A 56 3.91 -12.01 1.47
C TRP A 56 2.81 -11.65 2.50
N ASN A 57 2.56 -12.51 3.50
CA ASN A 57 1.60 -12.29 4.58
C ASN A 57 2.21 -11.66 5.86
N ASP A 58 3.49 -11.31 5.83
CA ASP A 58 4.20 -10.54 6.85
C ASP A 58 4.20 -9.06 6.48
N LEU A 59 3.89 -8.17 7.43
CA LEU A 59 3.89 -6.72 7.19
C LEU A 59 5.31 -6.18 7.07
N GLU A 60 6.25 -6.76 7.83
CA GLU A 60 7.64 -6.34 7.87
C GLU A 60 8.34 -6.51 6.51
N TYR A 61 7.95 -7.54 5.74
CA TYR A 61 8.36 -7.74 4.35
C TYR A 61 7.97 -6.55 3.45
N TRP A 62 6.70 -6.14 3.47
CA TRP A 62 6.22 -4.99 2.69
C TRP A 62 6.83 -3.67 3.15
N VAL A 63 7.00 -3.47 4.46
CA VAL A 63 7.63 -2.30 5.07
C VAL A 63 9.09 -2.15 4.62
N ASN A 64 9.83 -3.26 4.53
CA ASN A 64 11.22 -3.24 4.06
C ASN A 64 11.30 -2.99 2.53
N LEU A 65 10.39 -3.60 1.76
CA LEU A 65 10.30 -3.36 0.31
C LEU A 65 9.98 -1.89 -0.01
N ALA A 66 8.99 -1.28 0.65
CA ALA A 66 8.61 0.11 0.40
C ALA A 66 9.78 1.09 0.68
N LYS A 67 10.55 0.87 1.75
CA LYS A 67 11.76 1.65 2.07
C LYS A 67 12.88 1.46 1.05
N LEU A 68 13.10 0.21 0.60
CA LEU A 68 14.08 -0.09 -0.44
C LEU A 68 13.74 0.66 -1.74
N LEU A 69 12.49 0.57 -2.19
CA LEU A 69 12.03 1.24 -3.41
C LEU A 69 12.12 2.77 -3.31
N GLU A 70 11.83 3.36 -2.14
CA GLU A 70 12.00 4.80 -1.91
C GLU A 70 13.48 5.24 -1.87
N LYS A 71 14.38 4.45 -1.26
CA LYS A 71 15.85 4.64 -1.39
C LYS A 71 16.25 4.67 -2.87
N GLY A 72 15.63 3.81 -3.68
CA GLY A 72 15.81 3.73 -5.13
C GLY A 72 15.07 4.79 -5.96
N LYS A 73 14.41 5.75 -5.33
CA LYS A 73 13.61 6.81 -5.99
C LYS A 73 12.53 6.27 -6.94
N PHE A 74 11.96 5.09 -6.68
CA PHE A 74 10.84 4.57 -7.48
C PHE A 74 9.63 5.50 -7.38
N HIS A 75 8.93 5.68 -8.50
CA HIS A 75 7.74 6.54 -8.56
C HIS A 75 6.57 5.91 -7.80
N ALA A 76 6.31 4.62 -8.00
CA ALA A 76 5.31 3.87 -7.24
C ALA A 76 5.67 2.40 -7.03
N MET A 77 5.15 1.81 -5.96
CA MET A 77 4.93 0.37 -5.88
C MET A 77 3.56 0.07 -6.51
N PHE A 78 3.55 -0.64 -7.64
CA PHE A 78 2.35 -1.03 -8.37
C PHE A 78 1.95 -2.44 -7.94
N VAL A 79 0.84 -2.55 -7.22
CA VAL A 79 0.32 -3.79 -6.66
C VAL A 79 -0.84 -4.30 -7.52
N ALA A 80 -0.62 -5.40 -8.24
CA ALA A 80 -1.66 -6.15 -8.93
C ALA A 80 -2.62 -6.82 -7.92
N ASP A 81 -3.79 -7.23 -8.41
CA ASP A 81 -4.80 -7.99 -7.65
C ASP A 81 -5.64 -8.87 -8.58
N THR A 82 -6.20 -9.95 -8.04
CA THR A 82 -7.16 -10.83 -8.72
C THR A 82 -8.24 -11.31 -7.77
N ALA A 83 -9.48 -10.88 -8.01
CA ALA A 83 -10.67 -11.25 -7.23
C ALA A 83 -11.18 -12.68 -7.48
N GLY A 84 -10.36 -13.60 -8.02
CA GLY A 84 -10.72 -14.97 -8.41
C GLY A 84 -9.48 -15.86 -8.57
N ILE A 85 -9.67 -17.16 -8.83
CA ILE A 85 -8.59 -18.16 -8.90
C ILE A 85 -8.30 -18.52 -10.36
N TYR A 86 -7.05 -18.84 -10.69
CA TYR A 86 -6.67 -19.40 -11.99
C TYR A 86 -7.05 -20.89 -12.07
N ASP A 87 -8.29 -21.16 -12.47
CA ASP A 87 -8.89 -22.51 -12.51
C ASP A 87 -9.16 -23.04 -13.94
N VAL A 88 -8.71 -22.31 -14.97
CA VAL A 88 -8.91 -22.70 -16.39
C VAL A 88 -8.05 -23.90 -16.80
N TYR A 89 -6.78 -23.96 -16.37
CA TYR A 89 -5.88 -25.06 -16.72
C TYR A 89 -6.36 -26.36 -16.04
N LYS A 90 -6.52 -27.43 -16.84
CA LYS A 90 -7.17 -28.70 -16.48
C LYS A 90 -8.62 -28.61 -16.00
N ALA A 91 -9.23 -27.41 -16.03
CA ALA A 91 -10.44 -27.09 -15.28
C ALA A 91 -10.31 -27.40 -13.75
N ASP A 92 -9.11 -27.22 -13.17
CA ASP A 92 -8.88 -27.38 -11.73
C ASP A 92 -8.21 -26.16 -11.07
N LYS A 93 -8.63 -25.87 -9.84
CA LYS A 93 -8.01 -24.88 -8.94
C LYS A 93 -6.76 -25.42 -8.24
N ASP A 94 -6.59 -26.73 -8.18
CA ASP A 94 -5.65 -27.41 -7.29
C ASP A 94 -4.21 -27.25 -7.77
N THR A 95 -4.02 -27.10 -9.08
CA THR A 95 -2.74 -26.73 -9.68
C THR A 95 -2.31 -25.35 -9.22
N ALA A 96 -3.18 -24.33 -9.31
CA ALA A 96 -2.88 -22.96 -8.84
C ALA A 96 -2.55 -22.92 -7.35
N ILE A 97 -3.32 -23.63 -6.52
CA ILE A 97 -3.07 -23.76 -5.07
C ILE A 97 -1.71 -24.41 -4.81
N LYS A 98 -1.38 -25.49 -5.53
CA LYS A 98 -0.13 -26.24 -5.35
C LYS A 98 1.12 -25.47 -5.77
N THR A 99 1.04 -24.68 -6.85
CA THR A 99 2.18 -23.92 -7.40
C THR A 99 2.28 -22.50 -6.81
N GLY A 100 1.29 -22.08 -6.02
CA GLY A 100 1.18 -20.72 -5.48
C GLY A 100 0.90 -19.67 -6.57
N THR A 101 0.23 -20.06 -7.66
CA THR A 101 0.05 -19.19 -8.83
C THR A 101 -1.06 -18.16 -8.56
N GLN A 102 -0.65 -16.95 -8.17
CA GLN A 102 -1.54 -15.86 -7.73
C GLN A 102 -2.55 -16.31 -6.65
N PHE A 103 -2.13 -17.29 -5.84
CA PHE A 103 -2.91 -17.87 -4.75
C PHE A 103 -1.98 -18.29 -3.60
N PRO A 104 -2.36 -18.09 -2.33
CA PRO A 104 -3.42 -17.19 -1.87
C PRO A 104 -3.11 -15.72 -2.23
N VAL A 105 -4.14 -14.87 -2.24
CA VAL A 105 -4.01 -13.43 -2.46
C VAL A 105 -4.73 -12.66 -1.34
N ASN A 106 -4.12 -11.59 -0.85
CA ASN A 106 -4.68 -10.67 0.15
C ASN A 106 -5.04 -9.32 -0.49
N ASP A 107 -6.06 -8.64 0.01
CA ASP A 107 -6.42 -7.29 -0.43
C ASP A 107 -5.20 -6.33 -0.34
N PRO A 108 -4.79 -5.68 -1.45
CA PRO A 108 -3.60 -4.83 -1.49
C PRO A 108 -3.81 -3.43 -0.87
N LEU A 109 -5.05 -2.95 -0.76
CA LEU A 109 -5.35 -1.57 -0.32
C LEU A 109 -5.03 -1.36 1.15
N TYR A 110 -5.14 -2.42 1.96
CA TYR A 110 -4.77 -2.39 3.38
C TYR A 110 -3.26 -2.28 3.65
N LEU A 111 -2.40 -2.44 2.63
CA LEU A 111 -0.97 -2.15 2.76
C LEU A 111 -0.71 -0.64 2.90
N VAL A 112 -1.48 0.21 2.19
CA VAL A 112 -1.18 1.64 2.04
C VAL A 112 -1.01 2.38 3.38
N PRO A 113 -1.89 2.25 4.40
CA PRO A 113 -1.75 2.97 5.67
C PRO A 113 -0.50 2.63 6.48
N ALA A 114 0.05 1.43 6.32
CA ALA A 114 1.26 1.00 7.02
C ALA A 114 2.52 1.42 6.27
N LEU A 115 2.50 1.32 4.93
CA LEU A 115 3.62 1.70 4.08
C LEU A 115 3.79 3.22 3.97
N SER A 116 2.70 3.98 3.97
CA SER A 116 2.75 5.45 3.95
C SER A 116 3.26 6.09 5.26
N LEU A 117 3.31 5.32 6.36
CA LEU A 117 3.88 5.75 7.63
C LEU A 117 5.42 5.63 7.67
N VAL A 118 6.00 4.81 6.78
CA VAL A 118 7.44 4.48 6.75
C VAL A 118 8.14 4.95 5.47
N THR A 119 7.46 5.77 4.68
CA THR A 119 7.92 6.38 3.42
C THR A 119 7.35 7.79 3.28
N GLU A 120 8.01 8.67 2.54
CA GLU A 120 7.63 10.09 2.41
C GLU A 120 7.14 10.48 1.01
N ASN A 121 7.55 9.77 -0.05
CA ASN A 121 7.44 10.20 -1.45
C ASN A 121 6.87 9.12 -2.38
N ILE A 122 7.22 7.84 -2.20
CA ILE A 122 6.82 6.77 -3.13
C ILE A 122 5.31 6.59 -3.18
N GLY A 123 4.78 6.39 -4.38
CA GLY A 123 3.38 6.11 -4.65
C GLY A 123 2.96 4.66 -4.38
N PHE A 124 1.65 4.44 -4.27
CA PHE A 124 1.03 3.13 -4.09
C PHE A 124 -0.06 2.92 -5.14
N GLY A 125 0.28 2.28 -6.27
CA GLY A 125 -0.66 1.95 -7.34
C GLY A 125 -1.43 0.68 -7.01
N ILE A 126 -2.64 0.82 -6.48
CA ILE A 126 -3.44 -0.30 -5.99
C ILE A 126 -4.47 -0.73 -7.03
N THR A 127 -4.44 -1.99 -7.43
CA THR A 127 -5.47 -2.59 -8.29
C THR A 127 -6.74 -2.86 -7.50
N VAL A 128 -7.88 -2.35 -7.98
CA VAL A 128 -9.21 -2.67 -7.44
C VAL A 128 -10.22 -2.71 -8.59
N SER A 129 -11.14 -3.68 -8.59
CA SER A 129 -12.08 -3.86 -9.70
C SER A 129 -13.38 -3.05 -9.55
N THR A 130 -13.88 -2.53 -10.68
CA THR A 130 -15.20 -1.86 -10.78
C THR A 130 -16.39 -2.83 -10.86
N THR A 131 -16.14 -4.14 -10.93
CA THR A 131 -17.14 -5.15 -11.34
C THR A 131 -17.99 -5.70 -10.18
N TYR A 132 -17.46 -5.71 -8.95
CA TYR A 132 -18.11 -6.39 -7.81
C TYR A 132 -18.39 -5.46 -6.62
N ASP A 133 -17.54 -4.45 -6.44
CA ASP A 133 -17.65 -3.50 -5.36
C ASP A 133 -18.62 -2.36 -5.71
N VAL A 134 -19.20 -1.68 -4.72
CA VAL A 134 -20.08 -0.52 -5.00
C VAL A 134 -19.31 0.80 -4.98
N PRO A 135 -19.51 1.71 -5.95
CA PRO A 135 -18.67 2.90 -6.12
C PRO A 135 -18.64 3.82 -4.90
N TYR A 136 -19.73 3.92 -4.14
CA TYR A 136 -19.76 4.71 -2.90
C TYR A 136 -18.84 4.15 -1.80
N ALA A 137 -18.73 2.82 -1.70
CA ALA A 137 -17.85 2.16 -0.73
C ALA A 137 -16.38 2.21 -1.13
N LEU A 138 -16.08 2.22 -2.45
CA LEU A 138 -14.72 2.36 -2.95
C LEU A 138 -14.24 3.83 -2.91
N ALA A 139 -15.11 4.80 -3.23
CA ALA A 139 -14.81 6.23 -3.16
C ALA A 139 -14.33 6.64 -1.76
N ARG A 140 -15.04 6.18 -0.71
CA ARG A 140 -14.64 6.38 0.69
C ARG A 140 -13.29 5.74 1.01
N ARG A 141 -13.03 4.53 0.49
CA ARG A 141 -11.79 3.78 0.72
C ARG A 141 -10.58 4.50 0.16
N PHE A 142 -10.60 4.86 -1.13
CA PHE A 142 -9.51 5.60 -1.76
C PHE A 142 -9.30 6.98 -1.13
N ALA A 143 -10.35 7.78 -0.90
CA ALA A 143 -10.20 9.07 -0.23
C ALA A 143 -9.59 8.94 1.18
N THR A 144 -9.90 7.86 1.92
CA THR A 144 -9.30 7.58 3.23
C THR A 144 -7.80 7.31 3.12
N VAL A 145 -7.37 6.45 2.18
CA VAL A 145 -5.92 6.15 2.02
C VAL A 145 -5.17 7.27 1.29
N ASP A 146 -5.84 8.13 0.53
CA ASP A 146 -5.28 9.36 -0.04
C ASP A 146 -4.94 10.37 1.08
N HIS A 147 -5.87 10.60 2.03
CA HIS A 147 -5.59 11.34 3.27
C HIS A 147 -4.43 10.74 4.08
N LEU A 148 -4.43 9.41 4.31
CA LEU A 148 -3.40 8.74 5.12
C LEU A 148 -2.03 8.63 4.42
N SER A 149 -1.98 8.73 3.09
CA SER A 149 -0.74 8.72 2.32
C SER A 149 -0.21 10.11 1.99
N LYS A 150 -0.98 11.16 2.28
CA LYS A 150 -0.77 12.55 1.85
C LYS A 150 -0.79 12.72 0.33
N GLY A 151 -1.72 12.03 -0.34
CA GLY A 151 -1.85 12.12 -1.80
C GLY A 151 -0.91 11.23 -2.59
N ARG A 152 -0.54 10.05 -2.05
CA ARG A 152 0.39 9.12 -2.73
C ARG A 152 -0.27 7.81 -3.19
N VAL A 153 -1.59 7.68 -3.10
CA VAL A 153 -2.29 6.51 -3.63
C VAL A 153 -2.65 6.71 -5.10
N ALA A 154 -2.56 5.64 -5.88
CA ALA A 154 -3.11 5.53 -7.21
C ALA A 154 -4.08 4.34 -7.28
N TRP A 155 -5.04 4.41 -8.19
CA TRP A 155 -5.97 3.31 -8.49
C TRP A 155 -5.65 2.75 -9.87
N ASN A 156 -5.32 1.45 -9.95
CA ASN A 156 -5.33 0.71 -11.21
C ASN A 156 -6.73 0.13 -11.45
N ILE A 157 -7.45 0.75 -12.41
CA ILE A 157 -8.84 0.43 -12.74
C ILE A 157 -8.89 -0.85 -13.58
N VAL A 158 -9.57 -1.89 -13.08
CA VAL A 158 -9.73 -3.18 -13.78
C VAL A 158 -11.16 -3.71 -13.77
N THR A 159 -11.55 -4.44 -14.82
CA THR A 159 -12.87 -5.05 -15.01
C THR A 159 -12.91 -6.55 -14.65
N SER A 160 -11.87 -7.06 -13.96
CA SER A 160 -11.67 -8.49 -13.69
C SER A 160 -11.66 -9.35 -14.98
N TYR A 161 -11.52 -10.68 -14.87
CA TYR A 161 -11.69 -11.62 -16.01
C TYR A 161 -11.76 -13.12 -15.63
N LEU A 162 -11.69 -13.49 -14.35
CA LEU A 162 -11.78 -14.89 -13.90
C LEU A 162 -13.23 -15.22 -13.51
N GLU A 163 -13.77 -16.33 -14.04
CA GLU A 163 -15.17 -16.77 -13.79
C GLU A 163 -15.43 -17.04 -12.30
N SER A 164 -14.49 -17.69 -11.61
CA SER A 164 -14.57 -17.88 -10.15
C SER A 164 -14.61 -16.58 -9.37
N GLY A 165 -14.14 -15.46 -9.93
CA GLY A 165 -14.32 -14.15 -9.33
C GLY A 165 -15.77 -13.68 -9.38
N ALA A 166 -16.46 -13.89 -10.50
CA ALA A 166 -17.88 -13.55 -10.63
C ALA A 166 -18.76 -14.42 -9.71
N LEU A 167 -18.52 -15.74 -9.71
CA LEU A 167 -19.24 -16.71 -8.88
C LEU A 167 -19.11 -16.41 -7.37
N ASN A 168 -17.91 -16.12 -6.87
CA ASN A 168 -17.71 -15.83 -5.45
C ASN A 168 -18.25 -14.46 -5.01
N HIS A 169 -18.53 -13.54 -5.96
CA HIS A 169 -19.22 -12.28 -5.69
C HIS A 169 -20.75 -12.36 -5.93
N GLY A 170 -21.30 -13.56 -6.17
CA GLY A 170 -22.74 -13.80 -6.24
C GLY A 170 -23.38 -13.53 -7.60
N LEU A 171 -22.58 -13.52 -8.68
CA LEU A 171 -23.08 -13.51 -10.06
C LEU A 171 -23.15 -14.94 -10.60
N ASP A 172 -24.15 -15.25 -11.43
CA ASP A 172 -24.25 -16.58 -12.07
C ASP A 172 -23.10 -16.87 -13.05
N HIS A 173 -22.60 -15.82 -13.72
CA HIS A 173 -21.53 -15.85 -14.72
C HIS A 173 -20.79 -14.50 -14.79
N GLN A 174 -19.63 -14.48 -15.43
CA GLN A 174 -18.93 -13.24 -15.79
C GLN A 174 -19.76 -12.35 -16.73
N ILE A 175 -19.92 -11.08 -16.35
CA ILE A 175 -20.55 -10.04 -17.17
C ILE A 175 -19.78 -9.89 -18.51
N PRO A 176 -20.45 -9.74 -19.67
CA PRO A 176 -19.81 -9.57 -20.97
C PRO A 176 -18.68 -8.52 -20.99
N HIS A 177 -17.62 -8.77 -21.78
CA HIS A 177 -16.40 -7.96 -21.80
C HIS A 177 -16.67 -6.46 -22.02
N ASP A 178 -17.45 -6.09 -23.04
CA ASP A 178 -17.73 -4.69 -23.36
C ASP A 178 -18.70 -4.04 -22.36
N GLU A 179 -19.69 -4.79 -21.86
CA GLU A 179 -20.63 -4.32 -20.84
C GLU A 179 -19.90 -3.96 -19.52
N ARG A 180 -18.85 -4.71 -19.14
CA ARG A 180 -18.02 -4.33 -17.99
C ARG A 180 -17.29 -3.00 -18.17
N TYR A 181 -16.98 -2.59 -19.40
CA TYR A 181 -16.45 -1.26 -19.67
C TYR A 181 -17.53 -0.17 -19.66
N GLU A 182 -18.78 -0.48 -20.03
CA GLU A 182 -19.92 0.44 -19.78
C GLU A 182 -20.17 0.64 -18.27
N ILE A 183 -20.18 -0.45 -17.50
CA ILE A 183 -20.30 -0.41 -16.03
C ILE A 183 -19.17 0.43 -15.44
N ALA A 184 -17.93 0.18 -15.86
CA ALA A 184 -16.78 0.96 -15.42
C ALA A 184 -16.89 2.46 -15.79
N ASP A 185 -17.46 2.80 -16.95
CA ASP A 185 -17.60 4.19 -17.38
C ASP A 185 -18.53 4.98 -16.44
N GLU A 186 -19.68 4.38 -16.10
CA GLU A 186 -20.63 4.96 -15.15
C GLU A 186 -20.09 4.92 -13.70
N TYR A 187 -19.35 3.87 -13.33
CA TYR A 187 -18.68 3.75 -12.03
C TYR A 187 -17.73 4.94 -11.80
N LEU A 188 -16.91 5.26 -12.81
CA LEU A 188 -15.97 6.38 -12.72
C LEU A 188 -16.73 7.70 -12.62
N ASP A 189 -17.79 7.92 -13.40
CA ASP A 189 -18.67 9.09 -13.28
C ASP A 189 -19.35 9.20 -11.90
N VAL A 190 -19.69 8.10 -11.21
CA VAL A 190 -20.12 8.15 -9.80
C VAL A 190 -18.96 8.61 -8.91
N THR A 191 -17.78 8.02 -9.04
CA THR A 191 -16.65 8.34 -8.15
C THR A 191 -16.12 9.75 -8.33
N TYR A 192 -16.07 10.27 -9.56
CA TYR A 192 -15.69 11.67 -9.83
C TYR A 192 -16.68 12.65 -9.21
N LYS A 193 -17.99 12.41 -9.33
CA LYS A 193 -18.99 13.27 -8.66
C LYS A 193 -18.80 13.26 -7.13
N LEU A 194 -18.45 12.11 -6.54
CA LEU A 194 -18.16 12.02 -5.10
C LEU A 194 -16.87 12.77 -4.69
N TRP A 195 -15.77 12.66 -5.43
CA TRP A 195 -14.49 13.28 -5.08
C TRP A 195 -14.37 14.76 -5.48
N GLU A 196 -14.92 15.14 -6.63
CA GLU A 196 -14.74 16.46 -7.25
C GLU A 196 -15.90 17.43 -6.97
N SER A 197 -17.17 16.99 -7.04
CA SER A 197 -18.32 17.90 -6.89
C SER A 197 -18.90 17.94 -5.48
N SER A 198 -18.99 16.80 -4.79
CA SER A 198 -19.79 16.69 -3.57
C SER A 198 -19.30 17.57 -2.41
N TRP A 199 -18.03 17.97 -2.41
CA TRP A 199 -17.46 18.95 -1.49
C TRP A 199 -16.68 20.03 -2.25
N ARG A 200 -17.06 21.30 -2.07
CA ARG A 200 -16.24 22.42 -2.55
C ARG A 200 -14.95 22.53 -1.75
N GLU A 201 -13.94 23.15 -2.33
CA GLU A 201 -12.59 23.23 -1.75
C GLU A 201 -12.55 24.01 -0.42
N ASP A 202 -13.32 25.10 -0.31
CA ASP A 202 -13.48 25.92 0.89
C ASP A 202 -14.58 25.40 1.87
N ALA A 203 -15.09 24.18 1.66
CA ALA A 203 -16.13 23.61 2.50
C ALA A 203 -15.64 23.27 3.93
N LEU A 204 -14.42 22.73 4.07
CA LEU A 204 -13.88 22.26 5.36
C LEU A 204 -13.13 23.37 6.13
N ARG A 205 -13.89 24.25 6.80
CA ARG A 205 -13.35 25.46 7.47
C ARG A 205 -12.51 25.20 8.72
N LYS A 206 -12.90 24.23 9.56
CA LYS A 206 -12.30 23.98 10.90
C LYS A 206 -12.29 25.24 11.80
N ASP A 207 -13.29 26.11 11.66
CA ASP A 207 -13.41 27.35 12.42
C ASP A 207 -13.88 27.06 13.85
N ILE A 208 -13.02 27.35 14.83
CA ILE A 208 -13.26 27.08 16.25
C ILE A 208 -14.16 28.16 16.86
N ASP A 209 -13.95 29.43 16.49
CA ASP A 209 -14.63 30.57 17.11
C ASP A 209 -16.07 30.72 16.58
N ALA A 210 -16.30 30.41 15.30
CA ALA A 210 -17.65 30.27 14.74
C ALA A 210 -18.31 28.91 15.05
N ASN A 211 -17.56 27.94 15.60
CA ASN A 211 -17.99 26.55 15.80
C ASN A 211 -18.47 25.88 14.48
N VAL A 212 -17.72 26.06 13.39
CA VAL A 212 -18.02 25.53 12.04
C VAL A 212 -16.88 24.63 11.55
N LEU A 213 -17.04 23.31 11.71
CA LEU A 213 -16.10 22.34 11.13
C LEU A 213 -16.13 22.38 9.59
N ALA A 214 -17.33 22.42 9.01
CA ALA A 214 -17.54 22.54 7.57
C ALA A 214 -18.83 23.33 7.29
N ASP A 215 -18.89 24.03 6.15
CA ASP A 215 -20.09 24.74 5.71
C ASP A 215 -21.06 23.77 5.00
N PRO A 216 -22.28 23.55 5.53
CA PRO A 216 -23.26 22.66 4.90
C PRO A 216 -23.73 23.14 3.53
N GLU A 217 -23.65 24.44 3.21
CA GLU A 217 -23.99 24.93 1.88
C GLU A 217 -22.93 24.59 0.82
N LEU A 218 -21.74 24.15 1.24
CA LEU A 218 -20.63 23.80 0.35
C LEU A 218 -20.42 22.28 0.23
N VAL A 219 -21.31 21.49 0.84
CA VAL A 219 -21.39 20.03 0.72
C VAL A 219 -22.73 19.67 0.06
N LYS A 220 -22.69 19.07 -1.12
CA LYS A 220 -23.88 18.81 -1.95
C LYS A 220 -24.05 17.34 -2.31
N TYR A 221 -25.31 16.92 -2.44
CA TYR A 221 -25.70 15.62 -2.98
C TYR A 221 -25.35 15.55 -4.47
N ILE A 222 -24.89 14.38 -4.93
CA ILE A 222 -24.52 14.15 -6.33
C ILE A 222 -25.69 13.62 -7.18
N ASN A 223 -26.76 13.13 -6.52
CA ASN A 223 -28.04 12.72 -7.11
C ASN A 223 -28.01 11.71 -8.28
N HIS A 224 -26.86 11.08 -8.55
CA HIS A 224 -26.59 10.26 -9.73
C HIS A 224 -27.65 9.15 -9.91
N LYS A 225 -28.23 9.08 -11.12
CA LYS A 225 -29.21 8.08 -11.57
C LYS A 225 -28.83 7.60 -12.98
N GLY A 226 -27.99 6.59 -13.09
CA GLY A 226 -27.55 6.02 -14.38
C GLY A 226 -28.26 4.72 -14.74
N LYS A 227 -27.67 3.94 -15.66
CA LYS A 227 -28.10 2.60 -16.08
C LYS A 227 -27.78 1.56 -15.00
N TYR A 228 -26.64 1.71 -14.31
CA TYR A 228 -26.09 0.70 -13.40
C TYR A 228 -26.17 1.13 -11.92
N PHE A 229 -26.06 2.42 -11.63
CA PHE A 229 -25.92 2.96 -10.28
C PHE A 229 -26.92 4.07 -9.97
N LYS A 230 -27.38 4.07 -8.71
CA LYS A 230 -28.23 5.12 -8.14
C LYS A 230 -27.66 5.57 -6.80
N VAL A 231 -26.95 6.69 -6.78
CA VAL A 231 -26.16 7.15 -5.64
C VAL A 231 -26.50 8.62 -5.34
N PRO A 232 -27.29 8.92 -4.28
CA PRO A 232 -27.59 10.29 -3.89
C PRO A 232 -26.36 11.06 -3.41
N GLY A 233 -25.42 10.41 -2.72
CA GLY A 233 -24.38 11.09 -1.94
C GLY A 233 -24.93 11.68 -0.63
N PRO A 234 -24.29 12.72 -0.06
CA PRO A 234 -22.99 13.27 -0.45
C PRO A 234 -21.85 12.27 -0.19
N ALA A 235 -20.64 12.59 -0.63
CA ALA A 235 -19.44 11.88 -0.18
C ALA A 235 -19.26 12.06 1.33
N ILE A 236 -18.97 10.98 2.05
CA ILE A 236 -18.81 10.98 3.53
C ILE A 236 -17.38 11.35 3.98
N THR A 237 -16.49 11.64 3.03
CA THR A 237 -15.10 12.07 3.22
C THR A 237 -14.93 13.47 2.67
N ALA A 238 -14.35 14.38 3.46
CA ALA A 238 -13.93 15.69 2.97
C ALA A 238 -12.77 15.55 1.94
N PRO A 239 -12.53 16.56 1.07
CA PRO A 239 -11.52 16.51 0.01
C PRO A 239 -10.16 16.04 0.53
N SER A 240 -9.59 15.05 -0.14
CA SER A 240 -8.24 14.52 0.12
C SER A 240 -7.21 15.21 -0.80
N PRO A 241 -5.90 15.10 -0.54
CA PRO A 241 -4.89 15.90 -1.24
C PRO A 241 -4.90 15.79 -2.77
N GLN A 242 -5.22 14.63 -3.34
CA GLN A 242 -5.37 14.46 -4.80
C GLN A 242 -6.84 14.59 -5.29
N ARG A 243 -7.80 14.64 -4.35
CA ARG A 243 -9.24 14.31 -4.55
C ARG A 243 -9.44 12.95 -5.22
N THR A 244 -9.48 12.91 -6.54
CA THR A 244 -9.39 11.67 -7.32
C THR A 244 -7.95 11.11 -7.26
N PRO A 245 -7.74 9.87 -6.79
CA PRO A 245 -6.40 9.25 -6.75
C PRO A 245 -5.79 9.16 -8.15
N PHE A 246 -4.47 9.08 -8.27
CA PHE A 246 -3.83 9.01 -9.59
C PHE A 246 -4.29 7.75 -10.38
N LEU A 247 -4.69 7.92 -11.65
CA LEU A 247 -5.44 6.90 -12.38
C LEU A 247 -4.56 6.06 -13.32
N PHE A 248 -4.26 4.83 -12.88
CA PHE A 248 -3.72 3.76 -13.71
C PHE A 248 -4.86 2.95 -14.38
N GLN A 249 -4.59 2.36 -15.54
CA GLN A 249 -5.49 1.42 -16.21
C GLN A 249 -4.68 0.40 -17.03
N ALA A 250 -5.17 -0.83 -17.21
CA ALA A 250 -4.41 -1.93 -17.87
C ALA A 250 -5.16 -2.63 -19.04
N GLY A 251 -6.21 -2.02 -19.56
CA GLY A 251 -7.10 -2.59 -20.57
C GLY A 251 -6.69 -2.23 -22.00
N MET A 252 -5.99 -3.14 -22.68
CA MET A 252 -5.49 -2.90 -24.05
C MET A 252 -6.43 -3.38 -25.17
N SER A 253 -7.63 -3.90 -24.86
CA SER A 253 -8.68 -4.21 -25.84
C SER A 253 -9.29 -2.94 -26.47
N THR A 254 -10.13 -3.04 -27.52
CA THR A 254 -10.73 -1.85 -28.15
C THR A 254 -11.58 -1.03 -27.17
N ALA A 255 -12.45 -1.69 -26.39
CA ALA A 255 -13.18 -1.05 -25.30
C ALA A 255 -12.24 -0.53 -24.21
N GLY A 256 -11.20 -1.30 -23.87
CA GLY A 256 -10.17 -0.90 -22.91
C GLY A 256 -9.41 0.38 -23.28
N ARG A 257 -8.97 0.54 -24.54
CA ARG A 257 -8.26 1.74 -25.02
C ARG A 257 -9.18 2.96 -25.13
N LYS A 258 -10.45 2.76 -25.50
CA LYS A 258 -11.49 3.82 -25.45
C LYS A 258 -11.74 4.29 -24.01
N PHE A 259 -11.79 3.37 -23.05
CA PHE A 259 -11.91 3.71 -21.63
C PHE A 259 -10.65 4.41 -21.10
N ALA A 260 -9.46 3.91 -21.47
CA ALA A 260 -8.18 4.47 -21.06
C ALA A 260 -7.96 5.89 -21.58
N SER A 261 -8.25 6.15 -22.86
CA SER A 261 -8.13 7.49 -23.45
C SER A 261 -9.08 8.52 -22.81
N LYS A 262 -10.25 8.09 -22.34
CA LYS A 262 -11.13 8.92 -21.51
C LYS A 262 -10.53 9.18 -20.12
N HIS A 263 -10.20 8.13 -19.35
CA HIS A 263 -9.99 8.25 -17.90
C HIS A 263 -8.56 8.21 -17.38
N ALA A 264 -7.62 7.56 -18.08
CA ALA A 264 -6.32 7.23 -17.50
C ALA A 264 -5.32 8.39 -17.55
N GLU A 265 -4.50 8.49 -16.51
CA GLU A 265 -3.30 9.32 -16.42
C GLU A 265 -2.04 8.50 -16.76
N ALA A 266 -2.07 7.19 -16.48
CA ALA A 266 -1.09 6.23 -16.97
C ALA A 266 -1.75 4.91 -17.40
N VAL A 267 -1.22 4.29 -18.45
CA VAL A 267 -1.72 3.02 -19.00
C VAL A 267 -0.62 1.97 -18.96
N PHE A 268 -0.91 0.87 -18.28
CA PHE A 268 -0.10 -0.33 -18.30
C PHE A 268 -0.29 -1.04 -19.65
N VAL A 269 0.77 -1.03 -20.46
CA VAL A 269 0.83 -1.68 -21.78
C VAL A 269 1.52 -3.05 -21.67
N ALA A 270 1.13 -4.02 -22.48
CA ALA A 270 1.77 -5.34 -22.52
C ALA A 270 2.05 -5.78 -23.97
N GLY A 271 3.25 -6.31 -24.21
CA GLY A 271 3.73 -6.77 -25.51
C GLY A 271 5.23 -7.08 -25.46
N PRO A 272 5.76 -7.89 -26.39
CA PRO A 272 7.14 -8.39 -26.29
C PRO A 272 8.23 -7.45 -26.82
N THR A 273 7.88 -6.46 -27.67
CA THR A 273 8.87 -5.56 -28.30
C THR A 273 8.34 -4.13 -28.38
N PRO A 274 9.23 -3.12 -28.38
CA PRO A 274 8.80 -1.72 -28.49
C PRO A 274 8.18 -1.41 -29.86
N GLN A 275 8.69 -2.04 -30.93
CA GLN A 275 8.14 -1.94 -32.28
C GLN A 275 6.68 -2.44 -32.33
N PHE A 276 6.33 -3.46 -31.55
CA PHE A 276 4.96 -3.97 -31.47
C PHE A 276 4.03 -3.02 -30.70
N ILE A 277 4.43 -2.57 -29.51
CA ILE A 277 3.55 -1.74 -28.68
C ILE A 277 3.35 -0.32 -29.26
N ARG A 278 4.31 0.19 -30.05
CA ARG A 278 4.27 1.54 -30.64
C ARG A 278 2.92 1.88 -31.26
N LYS A 279 2.38 0.99 -32.10
CA LYS A 279 1.07 1.16 -32.75
C LYS A 279 -0.09 1.33 -31.75
N SER A 280 -0.02 0.68 -30.60
CA SER A 280 -1.03 0.77 -29.54
C SER A 280 -0.88 2.05 -28.70
N VAL A 281 0.35 2.55 -28.54
CA VAL A 281 0.65 3.85 -27.91
C VAL A 281 0.18 5.00 -28.82
N ASP A 282 0.45 4.91 -30.13
CA ASP A 282 -0.04 5.88 -31.13
C ASP A 282 -1.58 5.94 -31.17
N ASP A 283 -2.26 4.79 -31.24
CA ASP A 283 -3.73 4.70 -31.21
C ASP A 283 -4.32 5.27 -29.91
N LEU A 284 -3.74 4.92 -28.75
CA LEU A 284 -4.13 5.47 -27.46
C LEU A 284 -3.99 7.00 -27.42
N ARG A 285 -2.83 7.54 -27.83
CA ARG A 285 -2.56 8.98 -27.83
C ARG A 285 -3.41 9.75 -28.86
N ALA A 286 -3.71 9.15 -30.00
CA ALA A 286 -4.65 9.70 -30.98
C ALA A 286 -6.09 9.73 -30.46
N GLN A 287 -6.53 8.72 -29.72
CA GLN A 287 -7.84 8.73 -29.06
C GLN A 287 -7.91 9.79 -27.95
N VAL A 288 -6.85 9.96 -27.15
CA VAL A 288 -6.72 11.06 -26.17
C VAL A 288 -6.85 12.43 -26.87
N ALA A 289 -6.12 12.66 -27.97
CA ALA A 289 -6.25 13.87 -28.78
C ALA A 289 -7.69 14.14 -29.26
N SER A 290 -8.39 13.08 -29.71
CA SER A 290 -9.77 13.19 -30.22
C SER A 290 -10.82 13.54 -29.16
N LEU A 291 -10.46 13.41 -27.87
CA LEU A 291 -11.28 13.80 -26.72
C LEU A 291 -10.92 15.21 -26.18
N GLY A 292 -10.08 15.97 -26.89
CA GLY A 292 -9.62 17.30 -26.47
C GLY A 292 -8.49 17.30 -25.43
N ARG A 293 -8.00 16.12 -25.02
CA ARG A 293 -6.91 15.97 -24.06
C ARG A 293 -5.54 16.09 -24.73
N ASP A 294 -4.57 16.59 -23.98
CA ASP A 294 -3.15 16.53 -24.32
C ASP A 294 -2.68 15.07 -24.47
N PRO A 295 -2.14 14.65 -25.62
CA PRO A 295 -1.64 13.28 -25.83
C PRO A 295 -0.47 12.88 -24.91
N GLN A 296 0.20 13.82 -24.25
CA GLN A 296 1.26 13.57 -23.27
C GLN A 296 0.74 13.58 -21.81
N SER A 297 -0.56 13.86 -21.59
CA SER A 297 -1.23 13.67 -20.29
C SER A 297 -1.41 12.20 -19.91
N ILE A 298 -1.22 11.28 -20.85
CA ILE A 298 -1.29 9.82 -20.63
C ILE A 298 0.11 9.21 -20.71
N LYS A 299 0.54 8.53 -19.64
CA LYS A 299 1.86 7.89 -19.58
C LYS A 299 1.76 6.41 -19.98
N ALA A 300 2.43 6.00 -21.05
CA ALA A 300 2.50 4.61 -21.47
C ALA A 300 3.59 3.86 -20.68
N ILE A 301 3.19 2.85 -19.91
CA ILE A 301 4.06 2.11 -18.98
C ILE A 301 4.04 0.60 -19.32
N PRO A 302 4.91 0.08 -20.20
CA PRO A 302 5.09 -1.35 -20.41
C PRO A 302 5.51 -2.11 -19.14
N VAL A 303 5.15 -3.41 -19.06
CA VAL A 303 5.84 -4.35 -18.17
C VAL A 303 7.14 -4.83 -18.80
N VAL A 304 8.22 -4.76 -18.02
CA VAL A 304 9.55 -5.27 -18.38
C VAL A 304 10.09 -6.06 -17.18
N PHE A 305 10.78 -7.15 -17.46
CA PHE A 305 11.46 -7.97 -16.48
C PHE A 305 12.98 -7.78 -16.64
N ALA A 306 13.65 -7.32 -15.59
CA ALA A 306 15.09 -7.01 -15.64
C ALA A 306 15.89 -7.89 -14.67
N ILE A 307 16.83 -8.67 -15.21
CA ILE A 307 17.87 -9.35 -14.42
C ILE A 307 19.15 -8.57 -14.60
N VAL A 308 19.51 -7.81 -13.56
CA VAL A 308 20.71 -6.97 -13.54
C VAL A 308 21.83 -7.66 -12.76
N ALA A 309 23.04 -7.61 -13.31
CA ALA A 309 24.28 -7.92 -12.61
C ALA A 309 25.39 -6.95 -13.07
N GLU A 310 26.59 -7.17 -12.57
CA GLU A 310 27.78 -6.37 -12.86
C GLU A 310 28.27 -6.57 -14.30
N THR A 311 28.03 -7.76 -14.88
CA THR A 311 28.32 -8.09 -16.29
C THR A 311 27.19 -8.93 -16.91
N ASP A 312 27.17 -9.04 -18.24
CA ASP A 312 26.18 -9.85 -18.98
C ASP A 312 26.26 -11.34 -18.63
N GLU A 313 27.46 -11.88 -18.39
CA GLU A 313 27.68 -13.27 -18.01
C GLU A 313 27.15 -13.57 -16.61
N LEU A 314 27.33 -12.63 -15.67
CA LEU A 314 26.77 -12.73 -14.32
C LEU A 314 25.25 -12.62 -14.34
N ALA A 315 24.68 -11.78 -15.20
CA ALA A 315 23.24 -11.66 -15.36
C ALA A 315 22.64 -12.93 -16.01
N ARG A 316 23.30 -13.48 -17.04
CA ARG A 316 22.95 -14.79 -17.61
C ARG A 316 23.00 -15.89 -16.54
N LYS A 317 24.05 -15.95 -15.72
CA LYS A 317 24.15 -16.92 -14.62
C LYS A 317 23.02 -16.78 -13.60
N LYS A 318 22.61 -15.55 -13.23
CA LYS A 318 21.43 -15.30 -12.39
C LYS A 318 20.15 -15.81 -13.06
N TYR A 319 19.97 -15.56 -14.37
CA TYR A 319 18.83 -16.11 -15.12
C TYR A 319 18.81 -17.64 -15.11
N ASP A 320 19.94 -18.29 -15.38
CA ASP A 320 20.02 -19.76 -15.47
C ASP A 320 19.74 -20.42 -14.10
N ASP A 321 20.22 -19.81 -13.00
CA ASP A 321 19.88 -20.22 -11.63
C ASP A 321 18.39 -20.04 -11.34
N TYR A 322 17.82 -18.85 -11.55
CA TYR A 322 16.39 -18.60 -11.39
C TYR A 322 15.51 -19.54 -12.25
N PHE A 323 15.95 -19.85 -13.47
CA PHE A 323 15.28 -20.76 -14.39
C PHE A 323 15.23 -22.20 -13.85
N SER A 324 16.21 -22.62 -13.04
CA SER A 324 16.18 -23.93 -12.37
C SER A 324 15.04 -24.08 -11.34
N TYR A 325 14.50 -22.97 -10.83
CA TYR A 325 13.37 -22.94 -9.89
C TYR A 325 12.00 -22.79 -10.58
N VAL A 326 11.93 -22.83 -11.91
CA VAL A 326 10.66 -22.70 -12.65
C VAL A 326 9.69 -23.85 -12.34
N ASP A 327 8.41 -23.52 -12.19
CA ASP A 327 7.31 -24.48 -12.15
C ASP A 327 6.51 -24.43 -13.46
N ARG A 328 6.69 -25.46 -14.30
CA ARG A 328 5.99 -25.62 -15.59
C ARG A 328 4.47 -25.58 -15.43
N GLU A 329 3.94 -26.23 -14.39
CA GLU A 329 2.49 -26.33 -14.17
C GLU A 329 1.93 -24.97 -13.74
N GLY A 330 2.70 -24.22 -12.93
CA GLY A 330 2.34 -22.88 -12.52
C GLY A 330 2.36 -21.87 -13.69
N ALA A 331 3.27 -22.03 -14.66
CA ALA A 331 3.31 -21.22 -15.88
C ALA A 331 2.15 -21.54 -16.84
N LEU A 332 1.81 -22.82 -17.03
CA LEU A 332 0.63 -23.22 -17.80
C LEU A 332 -0.69 -22.78 -17.14
N THR A 333 -0.71 -22.70 -15.81
CA THR A 333 -1.83 -22.16 -15.03
C THR A 333 -2.05 -20.67 -15.32
N LEU A 334 -0.99 -19.84 -15.26
CA LEU A 334 -1.06 -18.42 -15.64
C LEU A 334 -1.56 -18.24 -17.08
N PHE A 335 -0.97 -18.97 -18.02
CA PHE A 335 -1.36 -18.93 -19.44
C PHE A 335 -2.83 -19.30 -19.65
N GLY A 336 -3.31 -20.36 -18.98
CA GLY A 336 -4.71 -20.79 -19.06
C GLY A 336 -5.68 -19.68 -18.64
N GLY A 337 -5.41 -19.01 -17.51
CA GLY A 337 -6.22 -17.88 -17.06
C GLY A 337 -6.15 -16.67 -18.01
N TRP A 338 -4.95 -16.29 -18.47
CA TRP A 338 -4.76 -15.10 -19.31
C TRP A 338 -5.39 -15.16 -20.71
N PHE A 339 -5.62 -16.37 -21.24
CA PHE A 339 -6.14 -16.56 -22.62
C PHE A 339 -7.41 -17.40 -22.70
N GLY A 340 -7.93 -17.88 -21.56
CA GLY A 340 -9.13 -18.74 -21.50
C GLY A 340 -8.93 -20.13 -22.11
N LEU A 341 -7.69 -20.54 -22.36
CA LEU A 341 -7.36 -21.79 -23.07
C LEU A 341 -6.82 -22.85 -22.12
N ASP A 342 -7.61 -23.88 -21.86
CA ASP A 342 -7.13 -25.08 -21.17
C ASP A 342 -6.20 -25.91 -22.07
N VAL A 343 -4.92 -25.57 -22.03
CA VAL A 343 -3.86 -26.26 -22.77
C VAL A 343 -3.60 -27.70 -22.32
N SER A 344 -4.20 -28.19 -21.21
CA SER A 344 -4.03 -29.59 -20.79
C SER A 344 -4.61 -30.58 -21.81
N LYS A 345 -5.67 -30.18 -22.52
CA LYS A 345 -6.50 -31.01 -23.40
C LYS A 345 -5.84 -31.46 -24.72
N TYR A 346 -4.66 -30.93 -25.03
CA TYR A 346 -3.96 -31.17 -26.31
C TYR A 346 -2.68 -32.01 -26.13
N PRO A 347 -2.08 -32.55 -27.20
CA PRO A 347 -0.73 -33.13 -27.14
C PRO A 347 0.34 -32.10 -26.73
N ASP A 348 1.44 -32.56 -26.13
CA ASP A 348 2.52 -31.69 -25.61
C ASP A 348 3.42 -31.09 -26.71
N ASP A 349 3.45 -31.74 -27.88
CA ASP A 349 4.17 -31.38 -29.10
C ASP A 349 3.36 -30.49 -30.06
N LEU A 350 2.04 -30.41 -29.88
CA LEU A 350 1.16 -29.70 -30.80
C LEU A 350 1.30 -28.17 -30.71
N ASP A 351 1.44 -27.54 -31.87
CA ASP A 351 1.48 -26.08 -32.05
C ASP A 351 0.15 -25.43 -31.61
N LEU A 352 0.21 -24.58 -30.59
CA LEU A 352 -0.96 -23.97 -29.97
C LEU A 352 -1.70 -22.98 -30.90
N ARG A 353 -1.10 -22.55 -32.02
CA ARG A 353 -1.82 -21.80 -33.07
C ARG A 353 -2.84 -22.66 -33.82
N LYS A 354 -2.78 -23.99 -33.69
CA LYS A 354 -3.64 -24.96 -34.38
C LYS A 354 -4.73 -25.55 -33.46
N VAL A 355 -4.80 -25.11 -32.20
CA VAL A 355 -5.72 -25.68 -31.19
C VAL A 355 -6.82 -24.72 -30.73
N THR A 356 -6.86 -23.50 -31.27
CA THR A 356 -7.75 -22.44 -30.80
C THR A 356 -8.16 -21.50 -31.93
N ASP A 357 -9.44 -21.14 -31.97
CA ASP A 357 -9.97 -20.07 -32.84
C ASP A 357 -9.79 -18.68 -32.21
N ASN A 358 -9.12 -18.58 -31.04
CA ASN A 358 -8.79 -17.31 -30.41
C ASN A 358 -7.67 -16.60 -31.19
N ASP A 359 -8.07 -15.90 -32.25
CA ASP A 359 -7.26 -15.04 -33.11
C ASP A 359 -6.36 -14.04 -32.34
N THR A 360 -6.77 -13.59 -31.15
CA THR A 360 -5.92 -12.74 -30.29
C THR A 360 -4.75 -13.52 -29.69
N LEU A 361 -4.97 -14.76 -29.25
CA LEU A 361 -3.90 -15.64 -28.79
C LEU A 361 -2.99 -16.06 -29.96
N VAL A 362 -3.55 -16.48 -31.10
CA VAL A 362 -2.78 -16.86 -32.29
C VAL A 362 -1.83 -15.73 -32.71
N LYS A 363 -2.35 -14.51 -32.85
CA LYS A 363 -1.55 -13.32 -33.20
C LYS A 363 -0.48 -13.01 -32.16
N SER A 364 -0.78 -13.17 -30.87
CA SER A 364 0.22 -12.96 -29.81
C SER A 364 1.34 -14.00 -29.91
N ILE A 365 1.01 -15.28 -30.19
CA ILE A 365 1.99 -16.35 -30.41
C ILE A 365 2.87 -16.05 -31.64
N ASP A 366 2.30 -15.64 -32.76
CA ASP A 366 3.11 -15.28 -33.94
C ASP A 366 4.04 -14.08 -33.70
N GLN A 367 3.65 -13.14 -32.81
CA GLN A 367 4.49 -12.01 -32.40
C GLN A 367 5.63 -12.44 -31.47
N TRP A 368 5.38 -13.35 -30.51
CA TRP A 368 6.46 -13.95 -29.71
C TRP A 368 7.39 -14.81 -30.57
N ALA A 369 6.85 -15.59 -31.51
CA ALA A 369 7.65 -16.35 -32.47
C ALA A 369 8.60 -15.44 -33.26
N ALA A 370 8.07 -14.37 -33.86
CA ALA A 370 8.85 -13.41 -34.65
C ALA A 370 9.92 -12.65 -33.84
N SER A 371 9.75 -12.49 -32.52
CA SER A 371 10.76 -11.87 -31.64
C SER A 371 11.77 -12.86 -31.04
N SER A 372 11.48 -14.16 -31.07
CA SER A 372 12.26 -15.19 -30.36
C SER A 372 13.51 -15.72 -31.09
N ASN A 373 13.78 -15.27 -32.34
CA ASN A 373 14.86 -15.77 -33.21
C ASN A 373 14.92 -17.31 -33.34
N ASP A 374 13.76 -17.96 -33.25
CA ASP A 374 13.59 -19.42 -33.22
C ASP A 374 13.50 -20.01 -34.65
N PRO A 375 14.41 -20.90 -35.06
CA PRO A 375 14.40 -21.49 -36.39
C PRO A 375 13.36 -22.60 -36.57
N ASP A 376 12.91 -23.26 -35.49
CA ASP A 376 11.89 -24.31 -35.54
C ASP A 376 10.48 -23.69 -35.52
N GLY A 377 10.33 -22.54 -34.85
CA GLY A 377 9.09 -21.75 -34.83
C GLY A 377 7.89 -22.44 -34.17
N LEU A 378 8.11 -23.55 -33.46
CA LEU A 378 7.06 -24.40 -32.87
C LEU A 378 6.63 -23.91 -31.48
N TRP A 379 5.41 -23.37 -31.40
CA TRP A 379 4.84 -22.87 -30.15
C TRP A 379 3.93 -23.91 -29.48
N ASN A 380 4.56 -24.94 -28.92
CA ASN A 380 3.88 -25.97 -28.13
C ASN A 380 3.80 -25.60 -26.63
N LYS A 381 3.20 -26.47 -25.81
CA LYS A 381 3.02 -26.22 -24.36
C LYS A 381 4.34 -26.00 -23.62
N TRP A 382 5.41 -26.70 -24.00
CA TRP A 382 6.71 -26.56 -23.34
C TRP A 382 7.34 -25.20 -23.66
N ARG A 383 7.30 -24.76 -24.92
CA ARG A 383 7.80 -23.44 -25.33
C ARG A 383 7.04 -22.32 -24.61
N VAL A 384 5.71 -22.38 -24.57
CA VAL A 384 4.88 -21.44 -23.79
C VAL A 384 5.23 -21.47 -22.30
N ALA A 385 5.31 -22.65 -21.67
CA ALA A 385 5.66 -22.72 -20.26
C ALA A 385 7.05 -22.15 -19.97
N LYS A 386 8.02 -22.33 -20.88
CA LYS A 386 9.37 -21.79 -20.78
C LYS A 386 9.39 -20.26 -20.87
N GLU A 387 8.82 -19.67 -21.93
CA GLU A 387 8.93 -18.21 -22.13
C GLU A 387 8.14 -17.42 -21.09
N PHE A 388 6.98 -17.92 -20.65
CA PHE A 388 6.13 -17.21 -19.70
C PHE A 388 6.53 -17.43 -18.23
N ALA A 389 7.43 -18.38 -17.92
CA ALA A 389 7.80 -18.69 -16.53
C ALA A 389 8.65 -17.61 -15.83
N ILE A 390 9.33 -16.76 -16.60
CA ILE A 390 10.14 -15.64 -16.10
C ILE A 390 9.80 -14.45 -16.97
N GLY A 391 9.04 -13.48 -16.43
CA GLY A 391 8.61 -12.27 -17.16
C GLY A 391 7.15 -12.27 -17.62
N GLY A 392 6.49 -13.43 -17.67
CA GLY A 392 5.08 -13.55 -18.02
C GLY A 392 4.79 -13.08 -19.45
N ARG A 393 4.37 -11.82 -19.61
CA ARG A 393 4.00 -11.21 -20.91
C ARG A 393 4.86 -10.00 -21.30
N GLY A 394 5.88 -9.65 -20.51
CA GLY A 394 6.81 -8.57 -20.77
C GLY A 394 8.07 -9.02 -21.51
N ASP A 395 8.91 -8.05 -21.88
CA ASP A 395 10.28 -8.29 -22.35
C ASP A 395 11.18 -8.74 -21.19
N VAL A 396 12.13 -9.63 -21.48
CA VAL A 396 13.02 -10.27 -20.49
C VAL A 396 14.46 -9.84 -20.75
N ILE A 397 14.84 -8.72 -20.15
CA ILE A 397 16.16 -8.09 -20.32
C ILE A 397 17.11 -8.68 -19.29
N ILE A 398 18.22 -9.25 -19.77
CA ILE A 398 19.24 -9.92 -18.95
C ILE A 398 20.58 -9.29 -19.32
N GLY A 399 21.24 -8.60 -18.38
CA GLY A 399 22.53 -8.00 -18.67
C GLY A 399 23.17 -7.16 -17.57
N SER A 400 24.29 -6.54 -17.93
CA SER A 400 24.96 -5.46 -17.24
C SER A 400 24.06 -4.21 -17.14
N PRO A 401 24.41 -3.21 -16.31
CA PRO A 401 23.58 -2.02 -16.14
C PRO A 401 23.49 -1.20 -17.42
N SER A 402 24.57 -1.17 -18.22
CA SER A 402 24.60 -0.54 -19.53
C SER A 402 23.72 -1.30 -20.53
N THR A 403 23.86 -2.63 -20.61
CA THR A 403 23.06 -3.49 -21.51
C THR A 403 21.55 -3.35 -21.24
N VAL A 404 21.17 -3.32 -19.95
CA VAL A 404 19.76 -3.12 -19.56
C VAL A 404 19.31 -1.68 -19.85
N ALA A 405 20.13 -0.67 -19.55
CA ALA A 405 19.81 0.72 -19.85
C ALA A 405 19.69 1.00 -21.36
N ASP A 406 20.54 0.42 -22.20
CA ASP A 406 20.47 0.52 -23.67
C ASP A 406 19.11 0.02 -24.19
N ARG A 407 18.66 -1.15 -23.70
CA ARG A 407 17.35 -1.70 -24.06
C ARG A 407 16.19 -0.87 -23.51
N LEU A 408 16.29 -0.32 -22.30
CA LEU A 408 15.26 0.61 -21.78
C LEU A 408 15.21 1.93 -22.59
N GLU A 409 16.35 2.44 -23.07
CA GLU A 409 16.38 3.59 -23.99
C GLU A 409 15.75 3.25 -25.35
N GLU A 410 16.01 2.07 -25.92
CA GLU A 410 15.31 1.58 -27.13
C GLU A 410 13.78 1.54 -26.91
N TRP A 411 13.32 1.05 -25.76
CA TRP A 411 11.90 1.00 -25.44
C TRP A 411 11.26 2.40 -25.41
N VAL A 412 11.95 3.38 -24.81
CA VAL A 412 11.49 4.79 -24.79
C VAL A 412 11.47 5.40 -26.19
N GLU A 413 12.51 5.19 -27.00
CA GLU A 413 12.68 5.86 -28.29
C GLU A 413 11.86 5.22 -29.43
N VAL A 414 11.75 3.90 -29.44
CA VAL A 414 11.02 3.14 -30.48
C VAL A 414 9.56 2.90 -30.08
N GLY A 415 9.31 2.59 -28.81
CA GLY A 415 7.97 2.33 -28.28
C GLY A 415 7.19 3.59 -27.87
N ASP A 416 7.86 4.74 -27.79
CA ASP A 416 7.33 6.04 -27.33
C ASP A 416 6.79 6.01 -25.88
N VAL A 417 7.37 5.15 -25.04
CA VAL A 417 6.90 4.93 -23.66
C VAL A 417 7.39 6.02 -22.71
N ASP A 418 6.78 6.06 -21.53
CA ASP A 418 7.05 7.04 -20.47
C ASP A 418 7.76 6.41 -19.26
N GLY A 419 7.80 5.07 -19.18
CA GLY A 419 8.36 4.36 -18.03
C GLY A 419 8.15 2.85 -18.07
N PHE A 420 8.41 2.18 -16.96
CA PHE A 420 8.35 0.73 -16.84
C PHE A 420 7.72 0.27 -15.52
N ASN A 421 6.80 -0.70 -15.62
CA ASN A 421 6.39 -1.57 -14.54
C ASN A 421 7.43 -2.70 -14.44
N LEU A 422 8.45 -2.54 -13.60
CA LEU A 422 9.54 -3.50 -13.44
C LEU A 422 9.08 -4.71 -12.61
N ALA A 423 8.87 -5.82 -13.31
CA ALA A 423 8.58 -7.13 -12.73
C ALA A 423 9.83 -7.75 -12.09
N ASN A 424 9.64 -8.71 -11.18
CA ASN A 424 10.69 -9.27 -10.33
C ASN A 424 10.84 -10.79 -10.50
N ALA A 425 12.07 -11.28 -10.37
CA ALA A 425 12.36 -12.71 -10.21
C ALA A 425 12.22 -13.12 -8.75
N ILE A 426 12.92 -12.37 -7.89
CA ILE A 426 12.99 -12.56 -6.44
C ILE A 426 12.92 -11.19 -5.75
N ILE A 427 12.35 -11.14 -4.55
CA ILE A 427 12.31 -9.93 -3.72
C ILE A 427 13.04 -10.25 -2.41
N PRO A 428 13.94 -9.37 -1.91
CA PRO A 428 14.30 -8.05 -2.43
C PRO A 428 15.27 -8.05 -3.63
N GLY A 429 16.01 -9.15 -3.87
CA GLY A 429 17.20 -9.19 -4.74
C GLY A 429 17.07 -8.61 -6.16
N THR A 430 15.92 -8.72 -6.84
CA THR A 430 15.75 -8.04 -8.14
C THR A 430 15.74 -6.52 -8.00
N TYR A 431 15.04 -5.97 -7.00
CA TYR A 431 14.98 -4.53 -6.78
C TYR A 431 16.28 -3.98 -6.18
N GLU A 432 16.99 -4.74 -5.36
CA GLU A 432 18.34 -4.38 -4.89
C GLU A 432 19.30 -4.21 -6.07
N ALA A 433 19.37 -5.19 -6.98
CA ALA A 433 20.23 -5.10 -8.17
C ALA A 433 19.82 -3.96 -9.13
N ILE A 434 18.53 -3.66 -9.27
CA ILE A 434 18.06 -2.50 -10.04
C ILE A 434 18.51 -1.19 -9.38
N ILE A 435 18.41 -1.07 -8.07
CA ILE A 435 18.67 0.18 -7.33
C ILE A 435 20.17 0.46 -7.21
N GLU A 436 20.99 -0.57 -7.02
CA GLU A 436 22.42 -0.40 -6.77
C GLU A 436 23.25 -0.38 -8.06
N LEU A 437 22.71 -0.90 -9.16
CA LEU A 437 23.42 -0.98 -10.45
C LEU A 437 22.74 -0.19 -11.58
N LEU A 438 21.43 -0.42 -11.83
CA LEU A 438 20.72 0.17 -12.98
C LEU A 438 20.29 1.63 -12.77
N VAL A 439 19.85 2.00 -11.57
CA VAL A 439 19.43 3.39 -11.26
C VAL A 439 20.59 4.39 -11.44
N PRO A 440 21.81 4.15 -10.92
CA PRO A 440 22.99 4.97 -11.23
C PRO A 440 23.31 5.00 -12.73
N GLU A 441 23.15 3.86 -13.42
CA GLU A 441 23.11 3.72 -14.88
C GLU A 441 22.25 4.80 -15.57
N LEU A 442 20.96 4.82 -15.22
CA LEU A 442 19.98 5.72 -15.83
C LEU A 442 20.16 7.19 -15.40
N GLN A 443 20.62 7.44 -14.17
CA GLN A 443 20.99 8.78 -13.68
C GLN A 443 22.15 9.37 -14.49
N LYS A 444 23.27 8.65 -14.59
CA LYS A 444 24.44 8.98 -15.41
C LYS A 444 24.09 9.23 -16.89
N ARG A 445 23.11 8.50 -17.43
CA ARG A 445 22.59 8.66 -18.81
C ARG A 445 21.62 9.83 -18.99
N GLY A 446 21.26 10.53 -17.92
CA GLY A 446 20.28 11.61 -17.88
C GLY A 446 18.82 11.14 -17.97
N ARG A 447 18.55 9.83 -17.93
CA ARG A 447 17.23 9.20 -18.11
C ARG A 447 16.42 9.05 -16.83
N PHE A 448 17.02 9.13 -15.67
CA PHE A 448 16.30 9.11 -14.39
C PHE A 448 16.47 10.44 -13.63
N TRP A 449 15.80 10.54 -12.50
CA TRP A 449 15.95 11.66 -11.57
C TRP A 449 16.96 11.34 -10.47
N GLU A 450 17.58 12.37 -9.88
CA GLU A 450 18.46 12.23 -8.71
C GLU A 450 17.65 12.14 -7.41
N ASP A 451 16.54 12.88 -7.36
CA ASP A 451 15.53 12.82 -6.30
C ASP A 451 14.13 13.06 -6.88
N TYR A 452 13.10 12.81 -6.09
CA TYR A 452 11.70 13.08 -6.39
C TYR A 452 11.50 14.53 -6.87
N ALA A 453 10.74 14.71 -7.96
CA ALA A 453 10.51 16.02 -8.55
C ALA A 453 9.81 17.00 -7.60
N VAL A 454 8.96 16.48 -6.70
CA VAL A 454 8.25 17.25 -5.67
C VAL A 454 8.34 16.51 -4.33
N PRO A 455 9.44 16.71 -3.56
CA PRO A 455 9.66 15.99 -2.30
C PRO A 455 8.56 16.26 -1.26
N GLY A 456 7.96 15.20 -0.74
CA GLY A 456 6.79 15.25 0.16
C GLY A 456 5.47 15.65 -0.50
N GLY A 457 5.46 15.86 -1.82
CA GLY A 457 4.27 16.13 -2.63
C GLY A 457 3.48 14.88 -2.99
N THR A 458 2.43 15.06 -3.78
CA THR A 458 1.56 13.97 -4.23
C THR A 458 2.21 13.11 -5.33
N LEU A 459 1.64 11.93 -5.57
CA LEU A 459 2.07 11.04 -6.66
C LEU A 459 1.86 11.69 -8.03
N ARG A 460 0.73 12.40 -8.23
CA ARG A 460 0.44 13.14 -9.46
C ARG A 460 1.51 14.19 -9.77
N GLU A 461 1.80 15.07 -8.80
CA GLU A 461 2.85 16.10 -8.94
C GLU A 461 4.22 15.50 -9.27
N ASN A 462 4.55 14.35 -8.69
CA ASN A 462 5.82 13.66 -8.96
C ASN A 462 5.87 12.98 -10.34
N VAL A 463 4.79 12.36 -10.79
CA VAL A 463 4.72 11.69 -12.12
C VAL A 463 4.72 12.70 -13.28
N PHE A 464 4.15 13.89 -13.09
CA PHE A 464 4.15 14.95 -14.09
C PHE A 464 5.24 16.02 -13.90
N ALA A 465 5.95 16.01 -12.76
CA ALA A 465 6.91 17.03 -12.34
C ALA A 465 6.31 18.46 -12.23
N THR A 466 5.07 18.55 -11.74
CA THR A 466 4.26 19.78 -11.66
C THR A 466 4.00 20.21 -10.21
N PRO A 467 4.96 20.86 -9.52
CA PRO A 467 4.80 21.25 -8.11
C PRO A 467 3.66 22.24 -7.91
N GLY A 468 2.73 21.91 -7.00
CA GLY A 468 1.53 22.69 -6.73
C GLY A 468 0.28 22.24 -7.51
N GLU A 469 0.37 21.18 -8.32
CA GLU A 469 -0.75 20.64 -9.13
C GLU A 469 -1.14 19.21 -8.69
N PRO A 470 -1.67 19.02 -7.46
CA PRO A 470 -2.03 17.68 -6.94
C PRO A 470 -3.37 17.16 -7.47
N HIS A 471 -4.23 18.04 -7.99
CA HIS A 471 -5.52 17.69 -8.56
C HIS A 471 -5.38 17.27 -10.04
N LEU A 472 -6.42 16.65 -10.60
CA LEU A 472 -6.51 16.35 -12.02
C LEU A 472 -6.30 17.62 -12.89
N ARG A 473 -5.61 17.45 -14.02
CA ARG A 473 -5.46 18.50 -15.06
C ARG A 473 -6.81 18.96 -15.60
N GLU A 474 -6.91 20.23 -16.02
CA GLU A 474 -8.15 20.83 -16.53
C GLU A 474 -8.75 20.06 -17.74
N ASP A 475 -7.92 19.45 -18.58
CA ASP A 475 -8.35 18.64 -19.73
C ASP A 475 -8.97 17.28 -19.38
N HIS A 476 -8.94 16.86 -18.10
CA HIS A 476 -9.48 15.56 -17.69
C HIS A 476 -11.02 15.59 -17.54
N PRO A 477 -11.77 14.59 -18.05
CA PRO A 477 -13.23 14.62 -18.10
C PRO A 477 -13.95 14.62 -16.74
N ALA A 478 -13.25 14.44 -15.62
CA ALA A 478 -13.80 14.66 -14.28
C ALA A 478 -13.96 16.15 -13.92
N LYS A 479 -13.21 17.06 -14.55
CA LYS A 479 -13.12 18.48 -14.14
C LYS A 479 -14.40 19.26 -14.30
N LYS A 480 -15.25 18.88 -15.25
CA LYS A 480 -16.65 19.36 -15.41
C LYS A 480 -17.53 19.16 -14.16
N TYR A 481 -17.09 18.35 -13.20
CA TYR A 481 -17.76 18.16 -11.90
C TYR A 481 -17.20 19.07 -10.79
N THR A 482 -16.04 19.72 -10.99
CA THR A 482 -15.50 20.70 -10.04
C THR A 482 -16.29 22.01 -10.07
N TRP A 483 -16.26 22.77 -8.98
CA TRP A 483 -16.88 24.10 -8.89
C TRP A 483 -16.15 24.99 -7.89
N LYS A 484 -16.02 26.28 -8.23
CA LYS A 484 -15.30 27.31 -7.46
C LYS A 484 -16.28 28.24 -6.74
N LYS A 485 -15.77 29.23 -5.99
CA LYS A 485 -16.58 30.09 -5.10
C LYS A 485 -17.60 30.96 -5.84
N ASP A 486 -17.25 31.32 -7.07
CA ASP A 486 -17.92 32.15 -8.05
C ASP A 486 -18.78 31.36 -9.05
N GLN A 487 -18.76 30.02 -8.97
CA GLN A 487 -19.47 29.13 -9.88
C GLN A 487 -20.68 28.45 -9.20
N PRO A 488 -21.75 28.13 -9.93
CA PRO A 488 -22.84 27.31 -9.42
C PRO A 488 -22.38 25.86 -9.18
N PHE A 489 -23.14 25.11 -8.37
CA PHE A 489 -22.98 23.66 -8.29
C PHE A 489 -23.34 23.03 -9.66
N PRO A 490 -22.51 22.14 -10.24
CA PRO A 490 -22.63 21.80 -11.66
C PRO A 490 -23.63 20.66 -11.95
N LEU A 491 -24.25 20.07 -10.92
CA LEU A 491 -25.18 18.94 -11.07
C LEU A 491 -26.63 19.30 -10.75
N GLY A 492 -27.56 18.78 -11.53
CA GLY A 492 -29.00 18.90 -11.33
C GLY A 492 -29.58 17.91 -10.31
N GLU A 493 -30.90 17.98 -10.10
CA GLU A 493 -31.65 17.07 -9.21
C GLU A 493 -31.67 15.61 -9.71
N ASP A 494 -31.38 15.39 -10.99
CA ASP A 494 -31.17 14.09 -11.63
C ASP A 494 -29.73 13.57 -11.54
N GLY A 495 -28.79 14.41 -11.07
CA GLY A 495 -27.36 14.12 -11.03
C GLY A 495 -26.65 14.20 -12.38
N ASN A 496 -27.29 14.77 -13.40
CA ASN A 496 -26.64 15.13 -14.67
C ASN A 496 -26.03 16.54 -14.58
N LEU A 497 -25.20 16.89 -15.57
CA LEU A 497 -24.63 18.23 -15.67
C LEU A 497 -25.71 19.25 -16.09
N LEU A 498 -25.65 20.44 -15.51
CA LEU A 498 -26.50 21.55 -15.90
C LEU A 498 -26.05 22.15 -17.24
N GLU A 499 -26.99 22.64 -18.05
CA GLU A 499 -26.66 23.34 -19.30
C GLU A 499 -25.71 24.52 -19.03
N GLY A 500 -24.62 24.58 -19.82
CA GLY A 500 -23.57 25.59 -19.65
C GLY A 500 -22.44 25.21 -18.68
N ALA A 501 -22.61 24.19 -17.81
CA ALA A 501 -21.51 23.70 -16.95
C ALA A 501 -20.33 23.11 -17.76
N GLU A 502 -20.56 22.74 -19.01
CA GLU A 502 -19.54 22.25 -19.95
C GLU A 502 -18.67 23.36 -20.56
N LYS A 503 -19.07 24.64 -20.46
CA LYS A 503 -18.35 25.79 -21.05
C LYS A 503 -17.25 26.31 -20.11
N GLY A 504 -16.35 25.42 -19.69
CA GLY A 504 -15.29 25.68 -18.73
C GLY A 504 -14.04 26.38 -19.28
N GLU A 505 -13.83 26.44 -20.60
CA GLU A 505 -12.60 26.95 -21.20
C GLU A 505 -12.80 27.83 -22.46
N ALA A 506 -11.92 28.82 -22.60
CA ALA A 506 -11.48 29.51 -23.83
C ALA A 506 -12.53 30.11 -24.80
N GLU A 507 -13.18 31.21 -24.42
CA GLU A 507 -13.53 32.26 -25.40
C GLU A 507 -12.33 33.21 -25.62
N GLU A 508 -11.37 32.81 -26.46
CA GLU A 508 -10.35 33.75 -26.94
C GLU A 508 -10.91 34.62 -28.09
N LYS A 509 -10.75 35.94 -27.96
CA LYS A 509 -11.32 36.91 -28.90
C LYS A 509 -10.63 36.91 -30.27
N VAL A 510 -11.25 36.25 -31.25
CA VAL A 510 -10.96 36.52 -32.67
C VAL A 510 -11.86 37.66 -33.18
N GLU A 511 -11.48 38.91 -32.89
CA GLU A 511 -12.10 40.09 -33.51
C GLU A 511 -11.76 40.16 -35.01
N LYS A 512 -12.66 39.65 -35.86
CA LYS A 512 -12.67 39.96 -37.30
C LYS A 512 -13.65 41.10 -37.58
N VAL A 513 -13.09 42.28 -37.82
CA VAL A 513 -13.82 43.50 -38.21
C VAL A 513 -13.76 43.67 -39.73
N THR A 514 -14.86 44.15 -40.33
CA THR A 514 -15.20 44.15 -41.78
C THR A 514 -15.43 42.73 -42.34
N GLY A 515 -16.40 42.48 -43.23
CA GLY A 515 -17.26 43.33 -44.07
C GLY A 515 -17.09 42.87 -45.53
N SER A 516 -18.12 42.74 -46.38
CA SER A 516 -19.53 43.21 -46.33
C SER A 516 -20.47 42.27 -47.14
N ASP A 517 -21.73 42.69 -47.32
CA ASP A 517 -22.64 42.30 -48.42
C ASP A 517 -23.37 40.92 -48.39
N GLU A 518 -24.57 40.93 -47.79
CA GLU A 518 -25.77 40.30 -48.38
C GLU A 518 -26.14 41.01 -49.71
N PRO A 519 -26.88 40.42 -50.69
CA PRO A 519 -28.04 39.54 -50.43
C PRO A 519 -28.37 38.38 -51.42
N THR A 520 -29.24 37.47 -50.94
CA THR A 520 -30.25 36.67 -51.69
C THR A 520 -29.88 35.87 -52.96
N TYR A 521 -30.21 34.56 -52.99
CA TYR A 521 -31.17 33.99 -53.94
C TYR A 521 -31.72 32.60 -53.52
N SER A 522 -32.94 32.28 -53.96
CA SER A 522 -33.80 31.09 -53.70
C SER A 522 -33.44 29.78 -54.45
N PRO A 523 -34.17 28.64 -54.33
CA PRO A 523 -35.14 28.15 -53.30
C PRO A 523 -34.95 26.65 -52.90
N CYS A 524 -35.88 26.10 -52.10
CA CYS A 524 -36.15 24.65 -52.00
C CYS A 524 -37.28 24.21 -52.97
N ILE A 525 -37.14 23.05 -53.63
CA ILE A 525 -38.21 22.25 -54.31
C ILE A 525 -37.78 20.77 -54.18
N GLU A 526 -38.36 19.99 -53.26
CA GLU A 526 -39.51 19.07 -53.41
C GLU A 526 -39.29 17.76 -54.20
N GLY A 527 -39.78 16.65 -53.62
CA GLY A 527 -40.07 15.35 -54.25
C GLY A 527 -41.21 14.69 -53.47
N ASN A 528 -42.23 14.15 -54.16
CA ASN A 528 -43.61 14.16 -53.64
C ASN A 528 -44.22 12.80 -53.23
N TYR A 529 -45.39 12.85 -52.57
CA TYR A 529 -46.15 11.77 -51.91
C TYR A 529 -46.72 10.66 -52.83
N SER A 530 -47.13 9.53 -52.23
CA SER A 530 -48.48 8.95 -52.46
C SER A 530 -49.00 8.01 -51.34
N SER A 531 -50.32 8.08 -51.08
CA SER A 531 -51.22 7.10 -50.40
C SER A 531 -50.91 6.56 -48.99
N LEU A 532 -51.47 7.25 -47.97
CA LEU A 532 -52.56 6.83 -47.05
C LEU A 532 -53.09 5.36 -47.11
N PRO A 533 -53.67 4.75 -46.03
CA PRO A 533 -54.68 5.42 -45.16
C PRO A 533 -54.78 5.13 -43.63
N LEU A 534 -55.41 6.11 -42.93
CA LEU A 534 -56.31 6.04 -41.74
C LEU A 534 -55.78 5.83 -40.29
N ASP A 535 -55.72 6.95 -39.56
CA ASP A 535 -56.55 7.31 -38.38
C ASP A 535 -56.18 7.07 -36.89
N ILE A 536 -56.12 8.24 -36.20
CA ILE A 536 -56.71 8.58 -34.87
C ILE A 536 -55.86 8.33 -33.58
N PRO A 537 -55.92 9.22 -32.54
CA PRO A 537 -54.72 9.61 -31.79
C PRO A 537 -54.77 9.45 -30.25
N CYS A 538 -53.87 10.14 -29.55
CA CYS A 538 -53.61 10.11 -28.10
C CYS A 538 -54.82 10.33 -27.16
N THR A 539 -54.84 9.47 -26.13
CA THR A 539 -55.19 9.73 -24.71
C THR A 539 -56.57 10.27 -24.28
N ARG A 540 -56.96 9.75 -23.10
CA ARG A 540 -57.71 10.41 -22.00
C ARG A 540 -59.20 10.03 -21.82
N ASP A 541 -59.52 9.59 -20.59
CA ASP A 541 -60.84 9.51 -19.93
C ASP A 541 -61.91 8.58 -20.58
N ASN A 542 -62.75 7.80 -19.85
CA ASN A 542 -62.73 7.47 -18.42
C ASN A 542 -63.66 6.27 -18.04
N LEU A 543 -63.47 5.78 -16.80
CA LEU A 543 -64.47 5.28 -15.83
C LEU A 543 -65.26 3.95 -15.98
N LEU A 544 -65.24 3.23 -14.84
CA LEU A 544 -66.31 2.44 -14.18
C LEU A 544 -66.59 0.96 -14.53
N SER A 545 -66.15 0.08 -13.62
CA SER A 545 -67.07 -0.44 -12.59
C SER A 545 -66.36 -0.80 -11.26
N ALA A 546 -67.06 -0.64 -10.12
CA ALA A 546 -66.79 -1.02 -8.71
C ALA A 546 -65.32 -1.04 -8.15
N PHE A 547 -64.91 -0.24 -7.14
CA PHE A 547 -65.36 -0.08 -5.73
C PHE A 547 -64.94 -1.23 -4.76
N PRO A 548 -64.64 -0.98 -3.44
CA PRO A 548 -64.53 0.31 -2.71
C PRO A 548 -63.41 0.49 -1.63
N TYR A 549 -63.13 1.78 -1.31
CA TYR A 549 -62.77 2.43 -0.02
C TYR A 549 -61.44 2.20 0.79
N ALA A 550 -60.70 3.33 0.94
CA ALA A 550 -60.11 3.93 2.17
C ALA A 550 -58.95 3.23 2.98
N SER A 551 -58.03 3.94 3.67
CA SER A 551 -57.57 5.35 3.59
C SER A 551 -56.36 5.64 4.52
N ALA A 552 -55.43 6.49 4.07
CA ALA A 552 -54.61 7.45 4.84
C ALA A 552 -53.47 6.98 5.81
N ASP A 553 -52.54 7.94 6.02
CA ASP A 553 -51.63 8.22 7.14
C ASP A 553 -50.46 7.27 7.57
N ASP A 554 -49.26 7.61 7.08
CA ASP A 554 -48.11 8.19 7.83
C ASP A 554 -47.19 7.39 8.84
N TYR A 555 -45.94 7.89 8.93
CA TYR A 555 -44.85 7.63 9.92
C TYR A 555 -44.26 6.21 10.25
N VAL A 556 -43.09 5.95 9.64
CA VAL A 556 -41.74 5.87 10.31
C VAL A 556 -41.35 4.72 11.29
N LEU A 557 -40.22 4.07 10.95
CA LEU A 557 -39.21 3.34 11.77
C LEU A 557 -39.59 2.09 12.60
N ALA A 558 -38.94 0.97 12.26
CA ALA A 558 -38.51 -0.07 13.21
C ALA A 558 -37.16 -0.68 12.77
N THR A 559 -36.27 -0.99 13.73
CA THR A 559 -34.96 -1.64 13.50
C THR A 559 -35.01 -3.15 13.76
N PRO A 560 -34.06 -3.95 13.21
CA PRO A 560 -34.15 -5.41 13.22
C PRO A 560 -33.73 -6.04 14.56
N LEU A 561 -34.35 -7.18 14.90
CA LEU A 561 -33.96 -8.06 16.02
C LEU A 561 -34.07 -9.54 15.65
N ALA A 562 -33.01 -10.28 15.99
CA ALA A 562 -32.91 -11.72 16.30
C ALA A 562 -33.77 -12.77 15.56
N SER A 563 -33.08 -13.69 14.88
CA SER A 563 -33.50 -15.08 14.63
C SER A 563 -33.20 -15.99 15.85
N PRO A 564 -33.60 -17.28 15.88
CA PRO A 564 -34.80 -17.94 15.32
C PRO A 564 -35.53 -18.84 16.38
N PRO A 565 -36.59 -19.59 16.00
CA PRO A 565 -37.10 -20.74 16.76
C PRO A 565 -36.84 -22.11 16.08
N ASP A 566 -37.06 -23.21 16.81
CA ASP A 566 -36.54 -24.57 16.57
C ASP A 566 -37.45 -25.58 15.81
N PHE A 567 -36.97 -26.84 15.75
CA PHE A 567 -37.64 -28.12 15.42
C PHE A 567 -37.75 -28.51 13.91
N TYR A 568 -37.79 -29.79 13.52
CA TYR A 568 -37.87 -31.09 14.24
C TYR A 568 -37.09 -32.19 13.47
N LEU A 569 -36.53 -33.20 14.18
CA LEU A 569 -36.71 -34.63 13.86
C LEU A 569 -36.14 -35.51 15.00
N ASP A 570 -36.65 -36.75 15.13
CA ASP A 570 -36.51 -37.57 16.35
C ASP A 570 -35.72 -38.88 16.11
N SER A 571 -35.33 -39.47 17.25
CA SER A 571 -34.40 -40.56 17.55
C SER A 571 -34.69 -41.96 17.00
N GLN A 572 -33.63 -42.79 16.98
CA GLN A 572 -33.70 -44.21 17.31
C GLN A 572 -32.49 -44.69 18.15
N CYS A 573 -32.77 -45.52 19.16
CA CYS A 573 -31.90 -46.56 19.76
C CYS A 573 -30.64 -46.20 20.61
N VAL A 574 -30.89 -45.84 21.88
CA VAL A 574 -30.35 -46.49 23.12
C VAL A 574 -28.84 -46.81 23.25
N ALA A 575 -28.13 -45.94 24.00
CA ALA A 575 -27.37 -46.15 25.27
C ALA A 575 -26.60 -47.48 25.59
N PRO A 576 -25.64 -47.49 26.56
CA PRO A 576 -25.14 -46.40 27.42
C PRO A 576 -23.61 -46.21 27.48
N LEU A 577 -23.15 -44.98 27.73
CA LEU A 577 -21.95 -44.73 28.55
C LEU A 577 -22.01 -43.34 29.20
N GLN A 578 -22.49 -43.26 30.45
CA GLN A 578 -22.41 -42.03 31.27
C GLN A 578 -21.29 -42.19 32.30
N GLN A 579 -20.15 -41.52 32.09
CA GLN A 579 -19.34 -40.92 33.17
C GLN A 579 -18.21 -40.03 32.59
N ASP A 580 -17.75 -39.11 33.45
CA ASP A 580 -16.43 -38.47 33.43
C ASP A 580 -16.02 -37.53 32.28
N ILE A 581 -16.87 -36.55 31.93
CA ILE A 581 -16.38 -35.22 31.51
C ILE A 581 -16.20 -34.33 32.76
N ALA A 582 -15.27 -34.74 33.63
CA ALA A 582 -14.83 -34.00 34.81
C ALA A 582 -13.29 -34.06 35.00
N SER A 583 -12.65 -35.11 34.47
CA SER A 583 -11.25 -35.46 34.70
C SER A 583 -10.22 -34.69 33.86
N LEU A 584 -10.65 -33.66 33.13
CA LEU A 584 -9.82 -32.96 32.13
C LEU A 584 -9.46 -31.51 32.50
N LEU A 585 -9.82 -31.01 33.70
CA LEU A 585 -9.56 -29.62 34.08
C LEU A 585 -8.95 -29.37 35.48
N PHE A 586 -9.24 -30.14 36.54
CA PHE A 586 -8.72 -29.80 37.90
C PHE A 586 -8.43 -30.96 38.87
N GLY A 587 -7.17 -31.05 39.34
CA GLY A 587 -6.74 -31.64 40.63
C GLY A 587 -6.32 -33.12 40.61
N PRO A 588 -5.69 -33.64 41.70
CA PRO A 588 -5.34 -33.01 42.99
C PRO A 588 -3.81 -32.88 43.21
N ALA A 589 -3.34 -32.74 44.47
CA ALA A 589 -1.94 -32.44 44.82
C ALA A 589 -1.41 -33.18 46.07
N GLU A 590 -0.06 -33.15 46.21
CA GLU A 590 0.73 -33.31 47.46
C GLU A 590 0.82 -34.69 48.17
N PRO A 591 1.80 -34.95 49.08
CA PRO A 591 2.98 -34.15 49.48
C PRO A 591 4.36 -34.88 49.71
N LEU A 592 5.40 -34.06 49.95
CA LEU A 592 6.50 -34.21 50.98
C LEU A 592 7.84 -34.98 50.75
N GLU A 593 8.86 -34.45 51.47
CA GLU A 593 10.22 -34.93 51.86
C GLU A 593 11.46 -34.78 50.91
N ALA A 594 12.66 -34.76 51.54
CA ALA A 594 14.01 -34.32 51.05
C ALA A 594 15.12 -35.00 51.93
N PRO A 595 16.44 -34.62 52.05
CA PRO A 595 17.27 -33.60 51.36
C PRO A 595 18.77 -33.98 51.03
N GLY A 596 19.51 -33.09 50.32
CA GLY A 596 20.80 -32.52 50.80
C GLY A 596 22.21 -33.04 50.38
N LEU A 597 23.08 -32.10 49.92
CA LEU A 597 24.55 -31.93 50.16
C LEU A 597 25.58 -32.97 49.58
N SER A 598 26.88 -32.69 49.36
CA SER A 598 27.69 -31.48 49.04
C SER A 598 29.18 -31.85 48.73
N TYR A 599 30.06 -30.86 48.47
CA TYR A 599 31.53 -30.94 48.15
C TYR A 599 31.92 -31.41 46.73
N ALA A 600 33.09 -31.08 46.16
CA ALA A 600 34.00 -29.90 46.20
C ALA A 600 35.16 -30.08 45.19
N ASP A 601 36.03 -29.06 45.06
CA ASP A 601 37.32 -29.01 44.34
C ASP A 601 37.27 -29.18 42.80
N GLY A 602 38.00 -28.41 41.97
CA GLY A 602 38.79 -27.20 42.21
C GLY A 602 40.24 -27.30 41.71
N LEU A 603 40.56 -26.61 40.60
CA LEU A 603 41.91 -26.11 40.26
C LEU A 603 41.88 -25.20 39.00
N GLU A 604 42.46 -24.01 39.12
CA GLU A 604 42.87 -23.11 38.03
C GLU A 604 44.43 -23.15 37.95
N PRO A 605 45.15 -22.60 36.94
CA PRO A 605 45.22 -21.13 36.77
C PRO A 605 45.55 -20.54 35.36
N ALA A 606 45.23 -19.25 35.18
CA ALA A 606 46.05 -18.21 34.48
C ALA A 606 46.34 -18.30 32.94
N ALA A 607 46.83 -17.25 32.24
CA ALA A 607 46.70 -15.77 32.30
C ALA A 607 47.44 -15.13 31.07
N VAL A 608 47.73 -13.80 31.10
CA VAL A 608 48.66 -13.02 30.22
C VAL A 608 48.08 -12.62 28.83
N LEU A 609 47.59 -11.39 28.58
CA LEU A 609 48.27 -10.08 28.32
C LEU A 609 48.86 -9.94 26.89
N SER A 610 48.90 -8.79 26.18
CA SER A 610 48.38 -7.41 26.43
C SER A 610 48.54 -6.46 25.21
N SER A 611 47.74 -5.37 25.17
CA SER A 611 48.06 -4.02 24.60
C SER A 611 48.33 -3.89 23.07
N SER A 612 48.24 -2.73 22.40
CA SER A 612 48.29 -1.32 22.84
C SER A 612 47.47 -0.33 21.99
N TRP A 613 47.01 0.77 22.60
CA TRP A 613 46.68 2.09 22.00
C TRP A 613 47.92 3.04 22.16
N PRO A 614 47.95 4.38 21.88
CA PRO A 614 46.87 5.34 21.57
C PRO A 614 47.18 6.42 20.48
N GLY A 615 46.28 7.40 20.29
CA GLY A 615 46.60 8.71 19.66
C GLY A 615 45.41 9.62 19.31
N ASP A 616 45.10 10.61 20.15
CA ASP A 616 44.31 11.83 19.84
C ASP A 616 45.20 13.05 20.16
N PRO A 617 45.25 14.10 19.31
CA PRO A 617 44.72 15.37 19.81
C PRO A 617 43.98 16.25 18.78
N ARG A 618 42.90 16.85 19.26
CA ARG A 618 42.07 17.92 18.67
C ARG A 618 42.88 19.11 18.13
N ALA A 619 42.48 19.66 16.97
CA ALA A 619 42.76 21.05 16.59
C ALA A 619 41.70 21.67 15.65
N SER A 620 41.52 22.98 15.85
CA SER A 620 40.77 24.04 15.17
C SER A 620 40.65 24.09 13.63
N ASP A 621 39.52 24.68 13.19
CA ASP A 621 39.32 25.67 12.11
C ASP A 621 39.58 25.35 10.61
N GLY A 622 38.55 25.65 9.79
CA GLY A 622 38.65 26.77 8.83
C GLY A 622 38.97 26.52 7.33
N GLY A 623 37.93 26.39 6.50
CA GLY A 623 37.75 27.26 5.31
C GLY A 623 38.36 26.92 3.93
N TYR A 624 37.50 27.02 2.90
CA TYR A 624 37.73 27.50 1.52
C TYR A 624 38.71 26.81 0.52
N LEU A 625 38.16 26.48 -0.68
CA LEU A 625 38.76 26.55 -2.04
C LEU A 625 39.97 25.62 -2.35
N SER A 626 40.38 25.38 -3.62
CA SER A 626 39.65 25.17 -4.90
C SER A 626 40.64 24.75 -6.01
N LEU A 627 40.12 24.22 -7.12
CA LEU A 627 40.74 24.14 -8.47
C LEU A 627 42.03 23.29 -8.68
N ASP A 628 41.92 22.38 -9.65
CA ASP A 628 42.86 22.13 -10.78
C ASP A 628 44.32 21.66 -10.50
N THR A 629 45.06 21.02 -11.43
CA THR A 629 44.90 20.94 -12.90
C THR A 629 45.39 19.62 -13.53
N ALA A 630 44.79 19.25 -14.67
CA ALA A 630 45.42 18.76 -15.92
C ALA A 630 46.38 17.52 -15.95
N SER A 631 45.86 16.44 -16.55
CA SER A 631 46.38 15.70 -17.73
C SER A 631 47.87 15.30 -17.88
N GLY A 632 48.11 14.04 -18.30
CA GLY A 632 49.37 13.59 -18.90
C GLY A 632 49.30 12.19 -19.50
N SER A 633 48.99 12.07 -20.80
CA SER A 633 48.96 10.79 -21.52
C SER A 633 50.33 10.41 -22.09
N LEU A 634 50.67 9.12 -22.10
CA LEU A 634 51.75 8.57 -22.95
C LEU A 634 51.55 7.06 -23.22
N SER A 635 51.41 6.71 -24.50
CA SER A 635 51.73 5.39 -25.04
C SER A 635 53.23 5.35 -25.40
N THR A 636 53.93 4.22 -25.48
CA THR A 636 53.76 3.14 -26.48
C THR A 636 54.68 1.93 -26.17
N SER A 637 54.56 0.90 -27.03
CA SER A 637 55.63 0.02 -27.55
C SER A 637 55.60 -1.45 -27.14
N GLN A 638 56.06 -2.28 -28.08
CA GLN A 638 55.98 -3.75 -28.08
C GLN A 638 57.36 -4.35 -27.78
N SER A 639 57.39 -5.64 -27.41
CA SER A 639 58.36 -6.59 -27.98
C SER A 639 57.85 -8.02 -27.84
N ASP A 640 58.15 -8.85 -28.84
CA ASP A 640 57.65 -10.21 -28.99
C ASP A 640 58.45 -11.24 -28.17
N LEU A 641 57.84 -12.39 -27.93
CA LEU A 641 58.53 -13.68 -28.03
C LEU A 641 57.52 -14.77 -28.43
N SER A 642 57.91 -15.69 -29.32
CA SER A 642 56.98 -16.58 -30.03
C SER A 642 57.46 -18.04 -30.10
N CYS A 643 56.52 -18.98 -30.03
CA CYS A 643 56.66 -20.38 -30.45
C CYS A 643 55.26 -20.98 -30.75
N GLY A 644 55.06 -21.54 -31.95
CA GLY A 644 53.97 -22.50 -32.23
C GLY A 644 54.44 -23.93 -31.94
N PHE A 645 53.77 -25.04 -32.31
CA PHE A 645 52.64 -25.41 -33.21
C PHE A 645 52.10 -26.79 -32.68
N PRO A 646 51.10 -27.50 -33.28
CA PRO A 646 49.78 -27.08 -33.79
C PRO A 646 48.59 -28.05 -33.44
N LEU A 647 47.37 -27.63 -33.83
CA LEU A 647 46.21 -28.37 -34.38
C LEU A 647 46.05 -29.92 -34.24
N GLU A 648 44.84 -30.39 -33.88
CA GLU A 648 43.85 -31.08 -34.78
C GLU A 648 42.54 -31.53 -34.05
N THR A 649 41.45 -31.80 -34.80
CA THR A 649 40.09 -32.27 -34.34
C THR A 649 39.29 -32.86 -35.52
N PRO A 650 38.14 -33.60 -35.36
CA PRO A 650 37.55 -34.28 -34.19
C PRO A 650 37.60 -35.84 -34.34
N PRO A 651 36.62 -36.71 -34.78
CA PRO A 651 35.14 -36.65 -34.96
C PRO A 651 34.28 -37.81 -34.34
N SER A 652 32.94 -37.61 -34.31
CA SER A 652 31.80 -38.56 -34.49
C SER A 652 31.65 -39.93 -33.77
N ASP A 653 30.50 -40.04 -33.04
CA ASP A 653 29.43 -41.07 -33.08
C ASP A 653 29.66 -42.58 -32.77
N VAL A 654 28.96 -43.08 -31.73
CA VAL A 654 28.31 -44.42 -31.68
C VAL A 654 27.04 -44.35 -30.78
N ASP A 655 26.01 -45.14 -31.09
CA ASP A 655 24.73 -45.26 -30.36
C ASP A 655 24.60 -46.63 -29.61
N LEU A 656 23.45 -46.92 -28.99
CA LEU A 656 22.86 -48.24 -28.62
C LEU A 656 22.77 -48.70 -27.13
N PHE A 657 21.51 -48.97 -26.72
CA PHE A 657 21.00 -50.00 -25.79
C PHE A 657 21.21 -49.97 -24.25
N SER A 658 20.28 -50.67 -23.58
CA SER A 658 20.09 -50.95 -22.13
C SER A 658 19.75 -52.46 -21.98
N PRO A 659 19.44 -53.10 -20.81
CA PRO A 659 19.28 -52.62 -19.42
C PRO A 659 19.80 -53.57 -18.29
N GLN A 660 19.40 -53.31 -17.02
CA GLN A 660 19.20 -54.21 -15.85
C GLN A 660 20.29 -54.46 -14.76
N HIS A 661 19.80 -54.36 -13.50
CA HIS A 661 20.16 -54.98 -12.19
C HIS A 661 20.48 -53.94 -11.07
N VAL A 662 19.72 -53.76 -9.96
CA VAL A 662 19.25 -54.68 -8.87
C VAL A 662 20.44 -55.09 -7.96
N SER A 663 20.53 -54.82 -6.64
CA SER A 663 19.55 -54.86 -5.50
C SER A 663 19.97 -53.95 -4.28
N PRO A 664 19.33 -53.97 -3.07
CA PRO A 664 19.25 -52.79 -2.15
C PRO A 664 19.82 -52.97 -0.69
N TYR A 665 19.26 -52.20 0.27
CA TYR A 665 19.53 -52.07 1.75
C TYR A 665 20.59 -51.01 2.15
N LEU A 666 20.55 -50.34 3.32
CA LEU A 666 19.73 -50.46 4.55
C LEU A 666 19.49 -49.07 5.22
N GLN A 667 18.66 -48.99 6.28
CA GLN A 667 18.28 -47.76 7.02
C GLN A 667 19.14 -47.49 8.28
N PRO A 668 19.13 -46.26 8.86
CA PRO A 668 20.01 -45.82 9.96
C PRO A 668 19.47 -46.11 11.39
N GLN A 669 20.31 -45.87 12.42
CA GLN A 669 19.97 -46.01 13.86
C GLN A 669 20.44 -44.82 14.73
N MET A 670 19.82 -44.64 15.91
CA MET A 670 20.19 -43.69 16.98
C MET A 670 20.47 -44.43 18.31
N PRO A 671 21.13 -43.78 19.30
CA PRO A 671 20.71 -43.85 20.72
C PRO A 671 20.78 -42.51 21.52
N TRP A 672 20.42 -42.48 22.82
CA TRP A 672 20.21 -41.29 23.71
C TRP A 672 21.34 -41.16 24.82
N PHE A 673 21.35 -40.39 25.95
CA PHE A 673 20.36 -39.92 26.96
C PHE A 673 20.81 -38.71 27.87
N TYR A 674 19.83 -38.20 28.65
CA TYR A 674 19.74 -37.43 29.93
C TYR A 674 20.89 -37.50 31.00
N GLU A 675 21.07 -36.64 32.05
CA GLU A 675 20.48 -35.33 32.54
C GLU A 675 21.40 -34.63 33.61
N ALA A 676 20.91 -33.71 34.49
CA ALA A 676 21.68 -32.91 35.49
C ALA A 676 20.89 -32.47 36.78
N PRO A 677 21.55 -32.10 37.91
CA PRO A 677 20.95 -31.25 38.99
C PRO A 677 21.89 -30.19 39.72
N ASN A 678 21.48 -29.58 40.87
CA ASN A 678 21.88 -28.20 41.33
C ASN A 678 21.94 -27.88 42.88
N THR A 679 22.31 -26.61 43.27
CA THR A 679 22.11 -25.82 44.56
C THR A 679 23.10 -25.97 45.76
N LEU A 680 23.20 -25.17 46.88
CA LEU A 680 23.16 -23.72 47.38
C LEU A 680 23.45 -23.74 48.95
N PRO A 681 23.38 -22.68 49.86
CA PRO A 681 23.38 -21.18 49.87
C PRO A 681 24.64 -20.63 50.71
N PRO A 682 24.69 -19.68 51.73
CA PRO A 682 23.85 -18.60 52.34
C PRO A 682 24.56 -17.19 52.58
N CYS A 683 24.46 -16.52 53.77
CA CYS A 683 24.64 -15.04 53.99
C CYS A 683 25.23 -14.54 55.35
N ASN A 684 25.65 -13.24 55.47
CA ASN A 684 25.62 -12.36 56.70
C ASN A 684 25.97 -10.85 56.44
N SER A 685 25.87 -9.94 57.44
CA SER A 685 25.97 -8.43 57.40
C SER A 685 26.47 -7.83 58.76
N PRO A 686 26.45 -6.50 59.17
CA PRO A 686 25.93 -5.21 58.58
C PRO A 686 26.74 -3.86 58.86
N HIS A 687 26.13 -2.68 58.56
CA HIS A 687 26.32 -1.28 59.11
C HIS A 687 27.60 -0.44 58.77
N GLU A 688 27.75 0.89 59.04
CA GLU A 688 26.98 1.88 59.88
C GLU A 688 26.82 3.36 59.31
N ILE A 689 27.04 4.45 60.09
CA ILE A 689 26.40 5.82 59.96
C ILE A 689 27.40 7.05 60.02
N GLN A 690 26.93 8.29 59.71
CA GLN A 690 27.43 9.68 60.02
C GLN A 690 28.35 10.39 58.98
N GLU A 691 28.37 11.72 58.71
CA GLU A 691 27.46 12.88 59.01
C GLU A 691 27.67 14.12 58.03
N LYS A 692 27.04 15.28 58.28
CA LYS A 692 27.02 16.58 57.50
C LYS A 692 27.95 17.67 58.16
N PRO A 693 28.26 18.91 57.62
CA PRO A 693 27.34 19.87 56.93
C PRO A 693 27.87 21.03 55.97
N LEU A 694 26.93 21.64 55.21
CA LEU A 694 26.66 23.09 54.87
C LEU A 694 27.58 24.05 54.03
N PHE A 695 26.88 24.84 53.17
CA PHE A 695 27.18 26.12 52.45
C PHE A 695 28.37 26.18 51.45
N ASP A 696 28.35 26.94 50.32
CA ASP A 696 27.40 27.98 49.83
C ASP A 696 27.26 28.00 48.26
N GLN A 697 26.39 28.84 47.67
CA GLN A 697 26.15 28.97 46.20
C GLN A 697 25.97 30.44 45.75
N PRO A 698 26.40 30.88 44.52
CA PRO A 698 25.68 30.62 43.23
C PRO A 698 26.59 30.56 41.96
N GLN A 699 26.17 30.25 40.72
CA GLN A 699 24.99 29.55 40.15
C GLN A 699 25.38 28.86 38.81
N ASP A 700 24.51 27.97 38.30
CA ASP A 700 24.61 27.09 37.11
C ASP A 700 25.41 27.64 35.88
N PRO A 701 26.16 26.76 35.14
CA PRO A 701 25.56 25.57 34.51
C PRO A 701 26.16 24.20 34.86
N LYS A 702 25.27 23.27 35.24
CA LYS A 702 25.31 21.80 35.10
C LYS A 702 26.02 21.31 33.82
N PRO A 703 26.58 20.07 33.80
CA PRO A 703 26.11 18.89 34.57
C PRO A 703 27.26 18.06 35.23
N ARG A 704 27.13 16.86 35.83
CA ARG A 704 26.06 15.83 36.00
C ARG A 704 26.09 15.26 37.45
N THR A 705 25.06 14.48 37.82
CA THR A 705 25.03 13.50 38.95
C THR A 705 25.22 14.08 40.38
N GLU A 706 24.82 13.46 41.49
CA GLU A 706 24.31 12.10 41.77
C GLU A 706 23.03 12.11 42.63
N CYS A 707 21.98 11.42 42.20
CA CYS A 707 21.10 10.61 43.09
C CYS A 707 20.18 9.74 42.21
N GLY A 708 20.45 8.44 42.13
CA GLY A 708 19.67 7.52 41.29
C GLY A 708 18.21 7.40 41.75
N ILE A 709 17.29 7.15 40.81
CA ILE A 709 15.89 6.83 41.06
C ILE A 709 15.80 5.64 42.04
N LEU A 710 16.67 4.64 41.93
CA LEU A 710 16.71 3.51 42.87
C LEU A 710 17.06 3.96 44.30
N ALA A 711 18.07 4.83 44.45
CA ALA A 711 18.47 5.36 45.75
C ALA A 711 17.37 6.23 46.37
N LEU A 712 16.71 7.08 45.57
CA LEU A 712 15.57 7.90 45.99
C LEU A 712 14.35 7.05 46.38
N LEU A 713 14.12 5.91 45.72
CA LEU A 713 13.08 4.95 46.13
C LEU A 713 13.45 4.25 47.43
N MET A 714 14.69 3.76 47.59
CA MET A 714 15.16 3.12 48.82
C MET A 714 15.10 4.07 50.03
N ALA A 715 15.38 5.36 49.82
CA ALA A 715 15.26 6.41 50.84
C ALA A 715 13.81 6.74 51.24
N ASN A 716 12.80 6.24 50.53
CA ASN A 716 11.38 6.41 50.85
C ASN A 716 10.68 5.05 51.04
N PRO A 717 10.62 4.52 52.28
CA PRO A 717 10.17 3.15 52.55
C PRO A 717 8.76 2.80 52.04
N GLU A 718 7.86 3.77 51.94
CA GLU A 718 6.50 3.53 51.44
C GLU A 718 6.46 3.50 49.89
N MET A 719 7.22 4.35 49.22
CA MET A 719 7.39 4.25 47.76
C MET A 719 8.15 2.98 47.36
N TRP A 720 9.15 2.56 48.14
CA TRP A 720 9.83 1.27 47.99
C TRP A 720 8.87 0.07 48.16
N ARG A 721 8.02 0.10 49.19
CA ARG A 721 6.97 -0.90 49.42
C ARG A 721 5.99 -0.97 48.24
N GLN A 722 5.57 0.17 47.69
CA GLN A 722 4.71 0.20 46.50
C GLN A 722 5.43 -0.32 45.23
N ALA A 723 6.71 -0.02 45.05
CA ALA A 723 7.53 -0.54 43.95
C ALA A 723 7.63 -2.07 43.95
N THR A 724 7.71 -2.67 45.14
CA THR A 724 7.90 -4.11 45.35
C THR A 724 6.58 -4.89 45.45
N LEU A 725 5.49 -4.29 45.93
CA LEU A 725 4.14 -4.91 45.98
C LEU A 725 3.33 -4.75 44.69
N SER A 726 3.73 -3.88 43.76
CA SER A 726 3.10 -3.79 42.44
C SER A 726 3.12 -5.16 41.72
N LYS A 727 1.97 -5.61 41.21
CA LYS A 727 1.80 -6.98 40.67
C LYS A 727 2.95 -7.40 39.76
N LYS A 728 3.45 -8.63 39.96
CA LYS A 728 4.37 -9.30 39.02
C LYS A 728 3.79 -9.18 37.60
N GLY A 729 4.56 -8.56 36.72
CA GLY A 729 4.18 -8.24 35.36
C GLY A 729 5.42 -7.75 34.62
N THR A 730 5.41 -7.90 33.30
CA THR A 730 6.59 -7.62 32.47
C THR A 730 6.67 -6.13 32.15
N TYR A 731 7.39 -5.38 32.97
CA TYR A 731 7.68 -3.97 32.72
C TYR A 731 8.75 -3.85 31.61
N VAL A 732 8.66 -2.82 30.77
CA VAL A 732 9.62 -2.61 29.66
C VAL A 732 10.18 -1.19 29.74
N CYS A 733 11.49 -1.04 29.52
CA CYS A 733 12.11 0.28 29.42
C CYS A 733 11.71 0.97 28.12
N SER A 734 11.02 2.11 28.19
CA SER A 734 10.62 2.86 27.00
C SER A 734 11.82 3.37 26.20
N HIS A 735 12.92 3.75 26.88
CA HIS A 735 14.12 4.26 26.22
C HIS A 735 14.84 3.16 25.44
N CYS A 736 15.07 2.00 26.05
CA CYS A 736 15.59 0.85 25.30
C CYS A 736 14.64 0.40 24.20
N THR A 737 13.31 0.47 24.41
CA THR A 737 12.31 0.17 23.37
C THR A 737 12.45 1.12 22.17
N SER A 738 12.66 2.42 22.38
CA SER A 738 12.96 3.38 21.29
C SER A 738 14.34 3.19 20.66
N GLN A 739 15.24 2.43 21.31
CA GLN A 739 16.55 2.03 20.79
C GLN A 739 16.54 0.55 20.31
N GLY A 740 15.38 0.03 19.90
CA GLY A 740 15.21 -1.33 19.36
C GLY A 740 15.43 -2.50 20.33
N ASN A 741 15.58 -2.22 21.63
CA ASN A 741 16.09 -3.18 22.62
C ASN A 741 15.04 -3.43 23.72
N HIS A 742 14.21 -4.47 23.56
CA HIS A 742 13.05 -4.72 24.43
C HIS A 742 13.42 -5.38 25.78
N ARG A 743 14.27 -4.73 26.59
CA ARG A 743 14.62 -5.20 27.95
C ARG A 743 13.39 -5.23 28.85
N LYS A 744 13.13 -6.41 29.41
CA LYS A 744 11.96 -6.79 30.21
C LYS A 744 12.36 -6.97 31.68
N PHE A 745 11.53 -6.46 32.60
CA PHE A 745 11.79 -6.43 34.04
C PHE A 745 10.59 -6.98 34.82
N ASN A 746 10.86 -7.80 35.84
CA ASN A 746 9.82 -8.57 36.54
C ASN A 746 9.13 -7.81 37.69
N ASN A 747 9.64 -6.62 38.05
CA ASN A 747 9.10 -5.71 39.06
C ASN A 747 9.56 -4.26 38.78
N LEU A 748 8.91 -3.29 39.44
CA LEU A 748 9.16 -1.86 39.21
C LEU A 748 10.51 -1.36 39.76
N ALA A 749 11.05 -1.96 40.82
CA ALA A 749 12.37 -1.59 41.36
C ALA A 749 13.51 -1.97 40.41
N SER A 750 13.44 -3.16 39.78
CA SER A 750 14.41 -3.56 38.74
C SER A 750 14.32 -2.70 37.48
N LEU A 751 13.15 -2.18 37.13
CA LEU A 751 13.01 -1.18 36.06
C LEU A 751 13.61 0.18 36.49
N ALA A 752 13.41 0.63 37.74
CA ALA A 752 13.99 1.86 38.25
C ALA A 752 15.53 1.82 38.25
N ALA A 753 16.12 0.73 38.76
CA ALA A 753 17.57 0.48 38.71
C ALA A 753 18.14 0.55 37.29
N HIS A 754 17.35 0.16 36.29
CA HIS A 754 17.75 0.23 34.90
C HIS A 754 17.55 1.62 34.26
N PHE A 755 16.59 2.43 34.71
CA PHE A 755 16.51 3.83 34.25
C PHE A 755 17.72 4.65 34.70
N ASP A 756 18.30 4.34 35.85
CA ASP A 756 19.55 4.95 36.32
C ASP A 756 20.74 4.70 35.37
N SER A 757 20.70 3.63 34.55
CA SER A 757 21.72 3.36 33.52
C SER A 757 21.58 4.17 32.22
N HIS A 758 20.58 5.08 32.11
CA HIS A 758 20.31 5.85 30.88
C HIS A 758 20.34 7.38 31.05
N GLU A 759 20.42 7.92 32.28
CA GLU A 759 20.22 9.35 32.59
C GLU A 759 18.87 9.95 32.10
N VAL A 760 17.88 9.13 31.75
CA VAL A 760 16.65 9.58 31.06
C VAL A 760 15.68 10.35 31.97
N MET A 761 15.62 11.67 31.78
CA MET A 761 14.62 12.56 32.35
C MET A 761 13.24 12.35 31.70
N ARG A 762 12.33 11.65 32.40
CA ARG A 762 10.92 11.52 31.99
C ARG A 762 10.10 12.76 32.38
N LEU A 763 9.59 13.47 31.36
CA LEU A 763 8.88 14.74 31.51
C LEU A 763 7.46 14.61 32.11
N CYS A 764 6.73 13.54 31.75
CA CYS A 764 5.34 13.36 32.18
C CYS A 764 5.25 12.70 33.58
N LYS A 765 5.46 13.46 34.66
CA LYS A 765 5.38 12.94 36.04
C LYS A 765 3.96 12.89 36.60
N CYS A 766 3.65 11.93 37.49
CA CYS A 766 2.36 11.86 38.18
C CYS A 766 2.24 12.97 39.23
N ASP A 767 1.06 13.59 39.33
CA ASP A 767 0.79 14.77 40.17
C ASP A 767 0.55 14.43 41.66
N TYR A 768 0.48 13.14 42.00
CA TYR A 768 0.33 12.65 43.37
C TYR A 768 1.71 12.34 43.98
N PRO A 769 2.22 13.13 44.96
CA PRO A 769 3.60 13.00 45.43
C PRO A 769 3.96 11.60 45.94
N SER A 770 3.04 10.95 46.67
CA SER A 770 3.20 9.61 47.24
C SER A 770 3.10 8.46 46.22
N CYS A 771 2.76 8.73 44.95
CA CYS A 771 2.76 7.72 43.91
C CYS A 771 4.15 7.52 43.34
N ILE A 772 4.61 6.27 43.17
CA ILE A 772 5.92 5.94 42.57
C ILE A 772 6.16 6.64 41.20
N TRP A 773 5.10 6.90 40.45
CA TRP A 773 5.16 7.55 39.14
C TRP A 773 5.31 9.08 39.20
N SER A 774 5.28 9.72 40.38
CA SER A 774 5.75 11.10 40.56
C SER A 774 7.26 11.20 40.37
N LEU A 775 7.99 10.16 40.83
CA LEU A 775 9.44 10.05 40.73
C LEU A 775 9.86 9.52 39.34
N ILE A 776 9.34 8.35 38.96
CA ILE A 776 9.73 7.64 37.71
C ILE A 776 9.20 8.36 36.45
N GLY A 777 7.98 8.90 36.50
CA GLY A 777 7.31 9.52 35.35
C GLY A 777 6.97 8.55 34.20
N PHE A 778 6.30 9.09 33.19
CA PHE A 778 5.86 8.37 31.99
C PHE A 778 6.62 8.80 30.74
N SER A 779 6.65 7.91 29.74
CA SER A 779 7.15 8.20 28.39
C SER A 779 6.25 9.18 27.62
N SER A 780 4.96 9.22 27.93
CA SER A 780 3.99 10.03 27.20
C SER A 780 2.82 10.53 28.07
N MET A 781 2.18 11.62 27.63
CA MET A 781 1.02 12.19 28.31
C MET A 781 -0.22 11.26 28.31
N PRO A 782 -0.55 10.51 27.24
CA PRO A 782 -1.62 9.51 27.28
C PRO A 782 -1.42 8.40 28.31
N GLU A 783 -0.17 7.99 28.56
CA GLU A 783 0.16 7.03 29.62
C GLU A 783 -0.07 7.63 31.02
N LYS A 784 0.36 8.88 31.24
CA LYS A 784 0.04 9.63 32.48
C LYS A 784 -1.47 9.70 32.70
N VAL A 785 -2.25 10.06 31.68
CA VAL A 785 -3.72 10.14 31.77
C VAL A 785 -4.34 8.75 32.04
N ARG A 786 -3.85 7.68 31.42
CA ARG A 786 -4.30 6.30 31.67
C ARG A 786 -3.96 5.82 33.09
N HIS A 787 -2.80 6.20 33.61
CA HIS A 787 -2.39 5.93 34.98
C HIS A 787 -3.27 6.69 35.98
N LEU A 788 -3.43 8.01 35.82
CA LEU A 788 -4.30 8.84 36.66
C LEU A 788 -5.74 8.27 36.67
N ARG A 789 -6.29 7.91 35.50
CA ARG A 789 -7.62 7.30 35.38
C ARG A 789 -7.75 5.90 36.02
N SER A 790 -6.67 5.18 36.30
CA SER A 790 -6.73 3.80 36.83
C SER A 790 -6.26 3.65 38.28
N GLN A 791 -5.31 4.48 38.73
CA GLN A 791 -4.76 4.45 40.10
C GLN A 791 -5.25 5.62 40.98
N HIS A 792 -5.65 6.74 40.36
CA HIS A 792 -6.00 7.98 41.06
C HIS A 792 -7.42 8.50 40.75
N SER A 793 -8.23 7.77 39.95
CA SER A 793 -9.65 8.04 39.86
C SER A 793 -10.38 7.34 41.01
N ASN A 794 -11.11 8.11 41.81
CA ASN A 794 -11.96 7.55 42.86
C ASN A 794 -13.10 6.77 42.20
N LYS A 795 -13.29 5.50 42.59
CA LYS A 795 -14.32 4.61 42.02
C LYS A 795 -15.71 5.24 42.21
N HIS A 796 -16.27 5.77 41.13
CA HIS A 796 -17.40 6.70 41.20
C HIS A 796 -18.72 6.07 41.66
N TYR A 797 -18.95 4.77 41.44
CA TYR A 797 -20.23 4.11 41.69
C TYR A 797 -20.09 3.05 42.79
N LYS A 798 -21.06 2.92 43.71
CA LYS A 798 -21.16 1.77 44.64
C LYS A 798 -22.51 1.09 44.51
N CYS A 799 -22.54 -0.23 44.64
CA CYS A 799 -23.79 -0.92 44.87
C CYS A 799 -24.35 -0.58 46.26
N GLY A 800 -25.55 0.00 46.34
CA GLY A 800 -26.20 0.27 47.63
C GLY A 800 -26.39 -0.98 48.49
N ALA A 801 -26.65 -2.13 47.86
CA ALA A 801 -26.96 -3.39 48.55
C ALA A 801 -25.73 -4.13 49.13
N CYS A 802 -24.54 -3.99 48.55
CA CYS A 802 -23.33 -4.69 49.04
C CYS A 802 -22.07 -3.82 49.15
N GLN A 803 -22.20 -2.49 48.96
CA GLN A 803 -21.14 -1.48 49.05
C GLN A 803 -19.92 -1.66 48.12
N ARG A 804 -19.95 -2.66 47.22
CA ARG A 804 -18.92 -2.92 46.22
C ARG A 804 -18.81 -1.77 45.22
N ALA A 805 -17.59 -1.31 44.96
CA ALA A 805 -17.32 -0.10 44.17
C ALA A 805 -16.85 -0.38 42.74
N PHE A 806 -17.34 0.40 41.77
CA PHE A 806 -17.17 0.25 40.33
C PHE A 806 -16.72 1.56 39.66
N LEU A 807 -16.00 1.43 38.54
CA LEU A 807 -15.49 2.56 37.75
C LEU A 807 -16.48 3.07 36.68
N ARG A 808 -17.52 2.30 36.34
CA ARG A 808 -18.53 2.64 35.31
C ARG A 808 -19.93 2.22 35.75
N GLY A 809 -20.94 3.02 35.39
CA GLY A 809 -22.35 2.74 35.66
C GLY A 809 -22.82 1.39 35.10
N ASP A 810 -22.40 1.02 33.88
CA ASP A 810 -22.77 -0.27 33.25
C ASP A 810 -22.24 -1.48 34.03
N SER A 811 -21.09 -1.31 34.69
CA SER A 811 -20.48 -2.36 35.51
C SER A 811 -21.25 -2.54 36.82
N LEU A 812 -21.77 -1.45 37.40
CA LEU A 812 -22.74 -1.52 38.50
C LEU A 812 -24.08 -2.12 38.02
N LYS A 813 -24.62 -1.71 36.86
CA LYS A 813 -25.87 -2.23 36.30
C LYS A 813 -25.82 -3.74 36.05
N ARG A 814 -24.74 -4.22 35.45
CA ARG A 814 -24.49 -5.67 35.24
C ARG A 814 -24.38 -6.42 36.56
N HIS A 815 -23.73 -5.84 37.57
CA HIS A 815 -23.63 -6.42 38.91
C HIS A 815 -24.97 -6.46 39.66
N LEU A 816 -25.78 -5.40 39.59
CA LEU A 816 -27.13 -5.36 40.16
C LEU A 816 -28.04 -6.44 39.56
N ARG A 817 -27.95 -6.67 38.25
CA ARG A 817 -28.66 -7.77 37.57
C ARG A 817 -28.15 -9.14 38.02
N LEU A 818 -26.84 -9.41 37.89
CA LEU A 818 -26.28 -10.76 38.09
C LEU A 818 -26.12 -11.19 39.56
N VAL A 819 -26.04 -10.26 40.51
CA VAL A 819 -25.77 -10.56 41.93
C VAL A 819 -26.93 -10.16 42.84
N HIS A 820 -27.81 -9.26 42.40
CA HIS A 820 -28.94 -8.77 43.19
C HIS A 820 -30.30 -8.90 42.48
N GLY A 821 -30.38 -9.63 41.36
CA GLY A 821 -31.62 -9.95 40.65
C GLY A 821 -32.35 -8.75 40.04
N ARG A 822 -31.77 -7.55 40.04
CA ARG A 822 -32.41 -6.34 39.49
C ARG A 822 -32.27 -6.31 37.97
N GLU A 823 -33.23 -6.92 37.28
CA GLU A 823 -33.26 -6.95 35.81
C GLU A 823 -33.40 -5.55 35.21
N GLN A 824 -34.30 -4.75 35.79
CA GLN A 824 -34.47 -3.34 35.48
C GLN A 824 -33.74 -2.48 36.53
N THR A 825 -33.03 -1.47 36.05
CA THR A 825 -32.48 -0.37 36.85
C THR A 825 -32.27 0.79 35.87
N THR A 826 -32.90 1.91 36.15
CA THR A 826 -32.91 3.12 35.31
C THR A 826 -31.56 3.85 35.33
N ALA A 827 -31.34 4.76 34.39
CA ALA A 827 -30.16 5.63 34.43
C ALA A 827 -30.18 6.58 35.65
N ALA A 828 -31.37 6.96 36.13
CA ALA A 828 -31.54 7.78 37.32
C ALA A 828 -31.04 7.06 38.59
N GLU A 829 -31.52 5.84 38.86
CA GLU A 829 -31.08 5.03 40.02
C GLU A 829 -29.56 4.75 40.01
N ILE A 830 -28.97 4.55 38.83
CA ILE A 830 -27.51 4.34 38.69
C ILE A 830 -26.75 5.63 39.01
N ASN A 831 -27.29 6.79 38.60
CA ASN A 831 -26.71 8.09 38.92
C ASN A 831 -26.83 8.43 40.41
N GLU A 832 -27.91 8.07 41.09
CA GLU A 832 -28.05 8.20 42.56
C GLU A 832 -27.06 7.31 43.32
N MET A 833 -26.67 6.17 42.76
CA MET A 833 -25.62 5.29 43.32
C MET A 833 -24.18 5.77 43.02
N THR A 834 -24.01 7.02 42.58
CA THR A 834 -22.71 7.69 42.38
C THR A 834 -22.21 8.32 43.68
N VAL A 835 -21.15 7.78 44.25
CA VAL A 835 -20.62 8.15 45.58
C VAL A 835 -19.80 9.44 45.57
N ASN A 836 -19.31 9.84 44.40
CA ASN A 836 -18.68 11.14 44.17
C ASN A 836 -19.07 11.63 42.78
N ARG A 837 -19.85 12.73 42.71
CA ARG A 837 -20.08 13.46 41.46
C ARG A 837 -18.72 13.73 40.79
N PRO A 838 -18.53 13.40 39.51
CA PRO A 838 -17.30 13.75 38.83
C PRO A 838 -17.19 15.27 38.72
N PHE A 839 -16.06 15.79 39.22
CA PHE A 839 -15.44 17.08 38.90
C PHE A 839 -16.37 18.14 38.24
N GLN A 840 -17.19 18.82 39.04
CA GLN A 840 -17.72 20.10 38.59
C GLN A 840 -16.55 21.07 38.46
N ALA A 841 -16.27 21.54 37.24
CA ALA A 841 -15.43 22.70 37.05
C ALA A 841 -16.11 23.88 37.77
N ALA A 842 -15.44 24.45 38.78
CA ALA A 842 -16.00 25.53 39.56
C ALA A 842 -16.12 26.79 38.69
N SER A 843 -17.34 27.25 38.44
CA SER A 843 -17.55 28.60 37.91
C SER A 843 -17.24 29.60 39.02
N PRO A 844 -16.37 30.60 38.78
CA PRO A 844 -16.19 31.71 39.72
C PRO A 844 -17.42 32.63 39.61
N LYS A 845 -18.53 32.28 40.26
CA LYS A 845 -19.60 33.24 40.51
C LYS A 845 -19.20 34.13 41.68
N THR A 846 -19.10 35.41 41.36
CA THR A 846 -19.28 36.56 42.26
C THR A 846 -20.18 36.26 43.47
N HIS A 847 -19.64 36.39 44.68
CA HIS A 847 -19.87 37.59 45.51
C HIS A 847 -19.14 37.51 46.85
N VAL A 848 -18.45 38.60 47.20
CA VAL A 848 -18.24 39.02 48.58
C VAL A 848 -18.71 40.47 48.65
N GLN A 849 -19.73 40.73 49.47
CA GLN A 849 -20.03 42.05 50.05
C GLN A 849 -19.20 42.14 51.35
N GLU A 850 -18.74 43.29 51.87
CA GLU A 850 -19.14 44.69 51.66
C GLU A 850 -17.92 45.63 52.03
N PRO A 851 -18.02 46.93 52.38
CA PRO A 851 -17.92 48.08 51.46
C PRO A 851 -16.76 49.10 51.76
N VAL A 852 -16.84 50.28 51.12
CA VAL A 852 -16.26 51.62 51.44
C VAL A 852 -14.84 51.97 50.90
N PHE A 853 -14.68 53.27 50.55
CA PHE A 853 -13.49 54.06 50.16
C PHE A 853 -12.81 53.72 48.80
N GLU A 854 -13.19 54.30 47.66
CA GLU A 854 -13.08 55.74 47.27
C GLU A 854 -11.63 56.29 47.32
N PHE A 855 -10.94 56.38 46.16
CA PHE A 855 -10.21 57.58 45.67
C PHE A 855 -9.53 57.37 44.29
N LEU A 856 -9.72 58.34 43.37
CA LEU A 856 -8.93 58.69 42.14
C LEU A 856 -8.69 57.60 41.05
N MET A 857 -8.82 57.82 39.74
CA MET A 857 -8.43 58.92 38.80
C MET A 857 -6.95 58.89 38.33
N GLU A 858 -6.81 58.90 37.00
CA GLU A 858 -5.64 59.32 36.18
C GLU A 858 -4.28 58.62 36.36
N ALA A 859 -3.99 57.68 35.43
CA ALA A 859 -2.68 57.45 34.80
C ALA A 859 -2.86 56.76 33.44
#